data_AF-A0A6N7S8P0-F1
#
_entry.id   AF-A0A6N7S8P0-F1
#
_cell.length_a   1.000
_cell.length_b   1.000
_cell.length_c   1.000
_cell.angle_alpha   90.00
_cell.angle_beta   90.00
_cell.angle_gamma   90.00
#
_symmetry.space_group_name_H-M   'P 1'
#
loop_
_entity.id
_entity.type
_entity.pdbx_description
1 polymer ?
#
loop_
_entity_poly.entity_id
_entity_poly.type
_entity_poly.pdbx_seq_one_letter_code
_entity_poly.pdbx_strand_id
1 'polypeptide(L)'
;MEADQNYEGYVKVGTDPAEVPAQIENGAVIKVNYDVDSEQTKDLSYTVQHIVDGKVKDTFTETVTVQVLQPDTIARNEALEADQNYEGYVKVGTDPAEVPAQIENGAVIKVNYDVDSEQTKDLSYTVQHIVEGKVKDTFTESVTVQVLQPDTIARNEALEADQNYEGYVKVGTDPAEVPAIKVNYDVDSEQTKDLSYTVQHIVDGKVKDTFTESVTVQVLQPDTIARNEALEADQNYEGYVKVGTDPAEVPAQIENGAVIKVNYEVQSYNYKVSHIYRDAEDKVVEDLTTTSETRDYLSAISESPRPATSGNFVLTNVEVESQDQSTLKSDQNGNVTGTMPAEDLTITFNYSADENQDEIPDKYQITVTYRAVNGTITANNGPFTLNKVDANGNYAVDGVAHLTDGQIAKASPNNGYQGGTWSPMSPTTTLDLTDDTTFTITFTATPTDPDEPNPGCPEGTVWDEAAQACLAPFVPGPEPFVPGPGPVNPGPEEEVIVEPETPEQGGTATPTPTPEIEEIEEPEQPEVGHKGSWALINLIASLLGLLAALFLIFAKHQKDDDEEDQNQSAAMNEEDPEQLKRKRIYKWISGLTAVVSIIVFVLTENMRLPMILVDKWTLLMVVFFLINAVTLYLGRRWHENEDDEEQTQA
;
A
#
# COMPACT_ATOMS: atom_id res chain seq x y z
N MET A 1 -143.18 3.31 18.13
CA MET A 1 -141.86 3.22 18.79
C MET A 1 -141.06 2.02 18.28
N GLU A 2 -141.35 1.48 17.08
CA GLU A 2 -140.54 0.41 16.45
C GLU A 2 -139.43 0.94 15.55
N ALA A 3 -139.08 2.22 15.67
CA ALA A 3 -137.91 2.74 14.97
C ALA A 3 -136.69 1.98 15.50
N ASP A 4 -135.89 1.42 14.59
CA ASP A 4 -134.60 0.83 14.93
C ASP A 4 -133.80 1.91 15.66
N GLN A 5 -133.64 1.74 16.97
CA GLN A 5 -132.73 2.61 17.70
C GLN A 5 -131.34 2.17 17.31
N ASN A 6 -130.58 3.10 16.74
CA ASN A 6 -129.21 2.84 16.36
C ASN A 6 -128.36 2.80 17.64
N TYR A 7 -128.15 1.59 18.16
CA TYR A 7 -127.21 1.36 19.26
C TYR A 7 -125.85 1.05 18.64
N GLU A 8 -124.84 1.85 19.00
CA GLU A 8 -123.47 1.66 18.51
C GLU A 8 -122.99 0.24 18.80
N GLY A 9 -122.57 -0.48 17.76
CA GLY A 9 -122.07 -1.85 17.84
C GLY A 9 -123.13 -2.95 17.97
N TYR A 10 -124.41 -2.61 17.86
CA TYR A 10 -125.52 -3.54 17.95
C TYR A 10 -126.47 -3.42 16.76
N VAL A 11 -126.97 -4.55 16.28
CA VAL A 11 -127.99 -4.64 15.22
C VAL A 11 -129.25 -5.28 15.80
N LYS A 12 -130.42 -4.73 15.45
CA LYS A 12 -131.69 -5.29 15.91
C LYS A 12 -131.93 -6.63 15.24
N VAL A 13 -132.19 -7.66 16.04
CA VAL A 13 -132.44 -9.02 15.54
C VAL A 13 -133.90 -9.46 15.66
N GLY A 14 -134.71 -8.77 16.47
CA GLY A 14 -136.15 -9.01 16.53
C GLY A 14 -136.82 -8.42 17.77
N THR A 15 -138.10 -8.74 17.94
CA THR A 15 -138.91 -8.37 19.12
C THR A 15 -139.51 -9.61 19.78
N ASP A 16 -139.91 -9.52 21.05
CA ASP A 16 -140.71 -10.54 21.74
C ASP A 16 -142.00 -9.89 22.27
N PRO A 17 -143.18 -10.27 21.73
CA PRO A 17 -143.39 -11.29 20.68
C PRO A 17 -142.83 -10.87 19.30
N ALA A 18 -142.49 -11.85 18.46
CA ALA A 18 -141.86 -11.66 17.15
C ALA A 18 -142.71 -10.84 16.16
N GLU A 19 -144.02 -10.84 16.36
CA GLU A 19 -144.96 -10.00 15.64
C GLU A 19 -145.68 -9.10 16.65
N VAL A 20 -145.50 -7.79 16.51
CA VAL A 20 -146.18 -6.81 17.34
C VAL A 20 -147.52 -6.44 16.67
N PRO A 21 -148.67 -6.76 17.29
CA PRO A 21 -149.97 -6.48 16.70
C PRO A 21 -150.32 -4.98 16.76
N ALA A 22 -151.16 -4.50 15.83
CA ALA A 22 -151.56 -3.10 15.73
C ALA A 22 -152.34 -2.56 16.94
N GLN A 23 -152.84 -3.43 17.83
CA GLN A 23 -153.47 -3.09 19.10
C GLN A 23 -152.85 -3.93 20.21
N ILE A 24 -152.39 -3.28 21.27
CA ILE A 24 -151.62 -3.88 22.35
C ILE A 24 -152.37 -3.64 23.68
N GLU A 25 -152.51 -4.67 24.52
CA GLU A 25 -153.19 -4.55 25.83
C GLU A 25 -152.44 -3.60 26.79
N ASN A 26 -153.20 -2.88 27.62
CA ASN A 26 -152.65 -1.93 28.58
C ASN A 26 -151.78 -2.65 29.63
N GLY A 27 -150.49 -2.30 29.69
CA GLY A 27 -149.49 -2.92 30.57
C GLY A 27 -148.62 -3.99 29.90
N ALA A 28 -148.83 -4.28 28.61
CA ALA A 28 -147.98 -5.21 27.87
C ALA A 28 -146.56 -4.65 27.67
N VAL A 29 -145.57 -5.55 27.71
CA VAL A 29 -144.15 -5.24 27.53
C VAL A 29 -143.66 -5.90 26.24
N ILE A 30 -143.12 -5.10 25.31
CA ILE A 30 -142.41 -5.59 24.13
C ILE A 30 -140.92 -5.50 24.42
N LYS A 31 -140.20 -6.62 24.27
CA LYS A 31 -138.74 -6.62 24.34
C LYS A 31 -138.18 -6.50 22.93
N VAL A 32 -137.26 -5.57 22.71
CA VAL A 32 -136.50 -5.47 21.46
C VAL A 32 -135.13 -6.06 21.73
N ASN A 33 -134.76 -7.08 20.96
CA ASN A 33 -133.51 -7.80 21.12
C ASN A 33 -132.49 -7.30 20.08
N TYR A 34 -131.25 -7.13 20.54
CA TYR A 34 -130.13 -6.70 19.72
C TYR A 34 -128.98 -7.69 19.90
N ASP A 35 -128.34 -8.06 18.79
CA ASP A 35 -127.09 -8.81 18.80
C ASP A 35 -125.93 -7.89 18.43
N VAL A 36 -124.72 -8.35 18.74
CA VAL A 36 -123.48 -7.66 18.37
C VAL A 36 -123.40 -7.59 16.84
N ASP A 37 -123.27 -6.39 16.30
CA ASP A 37 -123.10 -6.17 14.87
C ASP A 37 -121.63 -6.34 14.51
N SER A 38 -121.30 -7.38 13.73
CA SER A 38 -119.93 -7.64 13.26
C SER A 38 -119.50 -6.74 12.10
N GLU A 39 -120.44 -6.05 11.45
CA GLU A 39 -120.15 -5.15 10.31
C GLU A 39 -119.79 -3.73 10.77
N GLN A 40 -120.17 -3.34 12.00
CA GLN A 40 -119.75 -2.09 12.62
C GLN A 40 -118.33 -2.22 13.20
N THR A 41 -117.34 -1.80 12.43
CA THR A 41 -115.92 -1.85 12.79
C THR A 41 -115.30 -0.47 12.96
N LYS A 42 -114.13 -0.44 13.61
CA LYS A 42 -113.24 0.72 13.71
C LYS A 42 -111.81 0.27 13.43
N ASP A 43 -111.03 1.16 12.83
CA ASP A 43 -109.61 0.95 12.61
C ASP A 43 -108.80 1.54 13.76
N LEU A 44 -107.90 0.74 14.29
CA LEU A 44 -106.94 1.15 15.29
C LEU A 44 -105.55 1.13 14.64
N SER A 45 -104.70 2.09 14.98
CA SER A 45 -103.29 2.05 14.58
C SER A 45 -102.35 2.55 15.67
N TYR A 46 -101.10 2.11 15.64
CA TYR A 46 -100.02 2.76 16.37
C TYR A 46 -98.77 2.84 15.47
N THR A 47 -97.84 3.73 15.80
CA THR A 47 -96.61 3.91 15.03
C THR A 47 -95.36 3.62 15.84
N VAL A 48 -94.34 3.09 15.17
CA VAL A 48 -93.00 2.89 15.72
C VAL A 48 -92.03 3.76 14.93
N GLN A 49 -91.41 4.73 15.61
CA GLN A 49 -90.45 5.66 15.02
C GLN A 49 -89.02 5.28 15.41
N HIS A 50 -88.14 5.06 14.45
CA HIS A 50 -86.73 4.80 14.72
C HIS A 50 -85.99 6.14 14.76
N ILE A 51 -85.44 6.47 15.93
CA ILE A 51 -84.78 7.74 16.20
C ILE A 51 -83.27 7.54 16.16
N VAL A 52 -82.63 8.16 15.17
CA VAL A 52 -81.18 8.15 14.96
C VAL A 52 -80.69 9.58 15.01
N ASP A 53 -79.69 9.87 15.86
CA ASP A 53 -79.17 11.24 16.08
C ASP A 53 -80.28 12.27 16.37
N GLY A 54 -81.24 11.89 17.23
CA GLY A 54 -82.37 12.74 17.63
C GLY A 54 -83.41 13.03 16.54
N LYS A 55 -83.33 12.37 15.36
CA LYS A 55 -84.27 12.53 14.24
C LYS A 55 -84.97 11.23 13.90
N VAL A 56 -86.23 11.33 13.48
CA VAL A 56 -86.96 10.18 12.92
C VAL A 56 -86.30 9.79 11.60
N LYS A 57 -85.68 8.61 11.58
CA LYS A 57 -85.07 8.00 10.40
C LYS A 57 -86.10 7.24 9.59
N ASP A 58 -86.82 6.34 10.26
CA ASP A 58 -87.87 5.50 9.68
C ASP A 58 -89.10 5.47 10.59
N THR A 59 -90.26 5.18 10.01
CA THR A 59 -91.52 5.06 10.73
C THR A 59 -92.31 3.88 10.19
N PHE A 60 -92.65 2.95 11.09
CA PHE A 60 -93.47 1.79 10.82
C PHE A 60 -94.85 1.98 11.46
N THR A 61 -95.89 1.38 10.88
CA THR A 61 -97.26 1.49 11.37
C THR A 61 -97.89 0.12 11.43
N GLU A 62 -98.50 -0.20 12.57
CA GLU A 62 -99.35 -1.38 12.75
C GLU A 62 -100.80 -0.93 12.70
N THR A 63 -101.64 -1.65 11.95
CA THR A 63 -103.06 -1.32 11.78
C THR A 63 -103.90 -2.57 11.96
N VAL A 64 -104.98 -2.48 12.75
CA VAL A 64 -105.95 -3.56 12.91
C VAL A 64 -107.37 -3.01 12.85
N THR A 65 -108.26 -3.75 12.21
CA THR A 65 -109.70 -3.45 12.18
C THR A 65 -110.39 -4.35 13.20
N VAL A 66 -111.08 -3.76 14.17
CA VAL A 66 -111.83 -4.48 15.21
C VAL A 66 -113.29 -4.03 15.23
N GLN A 67 -114.18 -4.84 15.81
CA GLN A 67 -115.58 -4.48 16.01
C GLN A 67 -115.69 -3.28 16.99
N VAL A 68 -116.64 -2.37 16.80
CA VAL A 68 -116.68 -1.06 17.50
C VAL A 68 -116.76 -1.14 19.04
N LEU A 69 -117.29 -2.23 19.60
CA LEU A 69 -117.37 -2.50 21.05
C LEU A 69 -116.09 -3.15 21.63
N GLN A 70 -115.15 -3.58 20.79
CA GLN A 70 -113.83 -4.08 21.24
C GLN A 70 -113.01 -2.92 21.85
N PRO A 71 -112.07 -3.20 22.77
CA PRO A 71 -111.21 -2.17 23.35
C PRO A 71 -110.39 -1.43 22.29
N ASP A 72 -110.08 -0.16 22.55
CA ASP A 72 -109.22 0.69 21.69
C ASP A 72 -107.72 0.37 21.85
N THR A 73 -107.39 -0.92 21.89
CA THR A 73 -106.03 -1.41 22.07
C THR A 73 -105.65 -2.42 21.00
N ILE A 74 -104.37 -2.38 20.60
CA ILE A 74 -103.78 -3.23 19.56
C ILE A 74 -102.74 -4.13 20.23
N ALA A 75 -102.66 -5.40 19.82
CA ALA A 75 -101.60 -6.28 20.28
C ALA A 75 -100.23 -5.76 19.80
N ARG A 76 -99.26 -5.68 20.72
CA ARG A 76 -97.89 -5.21 20.39
C ARG A 76 -97.23 -6.13 19.36
N ASN A 77 -96.71 -5.54 18.30
CA ASN A 77 -95.84 -6.18 17.31
C ASN A 77 -94.37 -5.80 17.58
N GLU A 78 -93.65 -6.64 18.30
CA GLU A 78 -92.24 -6.41 18.67
C GLU A 78 -91.29 -6.42 17.46
N ALA A 79 -91.70 -7.01 16.33
CA ALA A 79 -90.87 -7.02 15.12
C ALA A 79 -90.67 -5.61 14.54
N LEU A 80 -91.63 -4.71 14.73
CA LEU A 80 -91.51 -3.31 14.32
C LEU A 80 -90.49 -2.54 15.18
N GLU A 81 -90.15 -3.05 16.36
CA GLU A 81 -89.17 -2.44 17.27
C GLU A 81 -87.79 -3.06 17.15
N ALA A 82 -87.61 -4.09 16.31
CA ALA A 82 -86.35 -4.81 16.15
C ALA A 82 -85.21 -3.88 15.72
N ASP A 83 -83.98 -4.22 16.10
CA ASP A 83 -82.79 -3.50 15.65
C ASP A 83 -82.73 -3.53 14.11
N GLN A 84 -82.64 -2.36 13.49
CA GLN A 84 -82.53 -2.23 12.04
C GLN A 84 -81.08 -2.27 11.55
N ASN A 85 -80.11 -2.42 12.45
CA ASN A 85 -78.68 -2.44 12.17
C ASN A 85 -78.25 -1.23 11.33
N TYR A 86 -78.68 -0.02 11.73
CA TYR A 86 -78.24 1.20 11.06
C TYR A 86 -76.72 1.33 11.19
N GLU A 87 -76.01 1.47 10.07
CA GLU A 87 -74.55 1.59 10.03
C GLU A 87 -74.05 2.71 10.96
N GLY A 88 -73.13 2.38 11.86
CA GLY A 88 -72.56 3.28 12.86
C GLY A 88 -73.42 3.56 14.09
N TYR A 89 -74.56 2.88 14.23
CA TYR A 89 -75.47 3.05 15.36
C TYR A 89 -75.87 1.70 15.98
N VAL A 90 -76.20 1.74 17.27
CA VAL A 90 -76.68 0.58 18.05
C VAL A 90 -77.99 0.93 18.74
N LYS A 91 -78.94 0.00 18.74
CA LYS A 91 -80.21 0.18 19.44
C LYS A 91 -79.98 0.25 20.96
N VAL A 92 -80.41 1.33 21.59
CA VAL A 92 -80.25 1.53 23.05
C VAL A 92 -81.54 1.29 23.86
N GLY A 93 -82.71 1.38 23.22
CA GLY A 93 -83.98 1.09 23.89
C GLY A 93 -85.18 1.71 23.21
N THR A 94 -86.32 1.74 23.92
CA THR A 94 -87.56 2.35 23.46
C THR A 94 -88.01 3.50 24.36
N ASP A 95 -88.84 4.40 23.85
CA ASP A 95 -89.61 5.39 24.61
C ASP A 95 -91.10 5.20 24.25
N PRO A 96 -91.94 4.74 25.19
CA PRO A 96 -91.61 4.44 26.59
C PRO A 96 -90.65 3.24 26.75
N ALA A 97 -89.85 3.24 27.84
CA ALA A 97 -88.87 2.20 28.13
C ALA A 97 -89.50 0.81 28.39
N GLU A 98 -90.72 0.81 28.93
CA GLU A 98 -91.54 -0.37 29.08
C GLU A 98 -92.77 -0.22 28.18
N VAL A 99 -92.80 -1.00 27.11
CA VAL A 99 -93.92 -1.01 26.16
C VAL A 99 -94.89 -2.14 26.55
N PRO A 100 -96.18 -1.84 26.82
CA PRO A 100 -97.14 -2.85 27.25
C PRO A 100 -97.54 -3.81 26.11
N ALA A 101 -98.06 -4.99 26.45
CA ALA A 101 -98.53 -5.98 25.47
C ALA A 101 -99.77 -5.53 24.66
N GLN A 102 -100.49 -4.51 25.15
CA GLN A 102 -101.64 -3.88 24.51
C GLN A 102 -101.36 -2.39 24.37
N ILE A 103 -101.34 -1.89 23.14
CA ILE A 103 -100.96 -0.53 22.77
C ILE A 103 -102.22 0.30 22.54
N GLU A 104 -102.31 1.48 23.13
CA GLU A 104 -103.42 2.41 22.90
C GLU A 104 -103.48 2.87 21.43
N ASN A 105 -104.70 3.01 20.90
CA ASN A 105 -104.91 3.56 19.56
C ASN A 105 -104.31 4.97 19.43
N GLY A 106 -103.49 5.18 18.41
CA GLY A 106 -102.78 6.42 18.11
C GLY A 106 -101.44 6.58 18.84
N ALA A 107 -100.99 5.59 19.63
CA ALA A 107 -99.72 5.67 20.33
C ALA A 107 -98.50 5.73 19.38
N VAL A 108 -97.42 6.34 19.88
CA VAL A 108 -96.12 6.41 19.21
C VAL A 108 -95.08 5.80 20.13
N ILE A 109 -94.44 4.73 19.66
CA ILE A 109 -93.27 4.13 20.32
C ILE A 109 -92.04 4.62 19.57
N LYS A 110 -91.04 5.13 20.28
CA LYS A 110 -89.75 5.50 19.67
C LYS A 110 -88.72 4.44 19.97
N VAL A 111 -88.00 3.97 18.96
CA VAL A 111 -86.82 3.11 19.13
C VAL A 111 -85.59 4.01 18.99
N ASN A 112 -84.84 4.19 20.07
CA ASN A 112 -83.71 5.10 20.10
C ASN A 112 -82.41 4.37 19.77
N TYR A 113 -81.54 5.04 19.00
CA TYR A 113 -80.23 4.56 18.60
C TYR A 113 -79.16 5.57 18.99
N ASP A 114 -78.08 5.09 19.59
CA ASP A 114 -76.88 5.87 19.87
C ASP A 114 -75.75 5.48 18.92
N VAL A 115 -74.73 6.34 18.83
CA VAL A 115 -73.51 6.06 18.07
C VAL A 115 -72.85 4.81 18.62
N ASP A 116 -72.63 3.83 17.75
CA ASP A 116 -71.90 2.63 18.08
C ASP A 116 -70.39 2.93 18.00
N SER A 117 -69.70 2.87 19.14
CA SER A 117 -68.25 3.07 19.22
C SER A 117 -67.44 1.84 18.81
N GLU A 118 -68.07 0.66 18.73
CA GLU A 118 -67.43 -0.59 18.35
C GLU A 118 -67.37 -0.75 16.82
N GLN A 119 -68.30 -0.14 16.09
CA GLN A 119 -68.26 -0.03 14.64
C GLN A 119 -67.17 0.95 14.19
N THR A 120 -66.02 0.39 13.83
CA THR A 120 -64.81 1.12 13.43
C THR A 120 -64.37 0.75 12.02
N LYS A 121 -63.56 1.62 11.42
CA LYS A 121 -62.87 1.41 10.14
C LYS A 121 -61.42 1.85 10.26
N ASP A 122 -60.55 1.18 9.52
CA ASP A 122 -59.13 1.52 9.45
C ASP A 122 -58.87 2.43 8.26
N LEU A 123 -58.13 3.50 8.51
CA LEU A 123 -57.62 4.38 7.48
C LEU A 123 -56.09 4.22 7.48
N SER A 124 -55.47 4.16 6.29
CA SER A 124 -54.00 4.17 6.17
C SER A 124 -53.51 4.87 4.91
N TYR A 125 -52.26 5.34 4.95
CA TYR A 125 -51.51 5.76 3.76
C TYR A 125 -50.04 5.34 3.89
N THR A 126 -49.32 5.39 2.77
CA THR A 126 -47.90 5.04 2.71
C THR A 126 -47.03 6.19 2.27
N VAL A 127 -45.78 6.21 2.73
CA VAL A 127 -44.72 7.12 2.30
C VAL A 127 -43.60 6.29 1.68
N GLN A 128 -43.38 6.45 0.38
CA GLN A 128 -42.36 5.74 -0.38
C GLN A 128 -41.17 6.66 -0.62
N HIS A 129 -39.98 6.21 -0.24
CA HIS A 129 -38.73 6.91 -0.52
C HIS A 129 -38.15 6.39 -1.84
N ILE A 130 -38.03 7.26 -2.83
CA ILE A 130 -37.68 6.93 -4.21
C ILE A 130 -36.25 7.39 -4.49
N VAL A 131 -35.37 6.43 -4.75
CA VAL A 131 -33.96 6.64 -5.09
C VAL A 131 -33.73 6.09 -6.50
N GLU A 132 -33.18 6.91 -7.41
CA GLU A 132 -32.99 6.56 -8.83
C GLU A 132 -34.26 6.00 -9.51
N GLY A 133 -35.43 6.55 -9.16
CA GLY A 133 -36.72 6.11 -9.71
C GLY A 133 -37.24 4.77 -9.16
N LYS A 134 -36.60 4.17 -8.16
CA LYS A 134 -37.03 2.93 -7.50
C LYS A 134 -37.40 3.18 -6.05
N VAL A 135 -38.38 2.44 -5.56
CA VAL A 135 -38.74 2.43 -4.12
C VAL A 135 -37.59 1.80 -3.34
N LYS A 136 -36.95 2.59 -2.48
CA LYS A 136 -35.90 2.16 -1.55
C LYS A 136 -36.49 1.68 -0.24
N ASP A 137 -37.37 2.49 0.35
CA ASP A 137 -38.07 2.22 1.60
C ASP A 137 -39.55 2.61 1.50
N THR A 138 -40.38 2.01 2.36
CA THR A 138 -41.80 2.32 2.46
C THR A 138 -42.23 2.33 3.93
N PHE A 139 -42.88 3.41 4.35
CA PHE A 139 -43.42 3.58 5.69
C PHE A 139 -44.94 3.66 5.61
N THR A 140 -45.64 3.16 6.63
CA THR A 140 -47.10 3.14 6.69
C THR A 140 -47.58 3.86 7.94
N GLU A 141 -48.57 4.73 7.79
CA GLU A 141 -49.31 5.36 8.89
C GLU A 141 -50.74 4.82 8.87
N SER A 142 -51.25 4.39 10.03
CA SER A 142 -52.58 3.80 10.16
C SER A 142 -53.30 4.29 11.41
N VAL A 143 -54.60 4.57 11.29
CA VAL A 143 -55.46 4.94 12.42
C VAL A 143 -56.82 4.25 12.29
N THR A 144 -57.35 3.80 13.42
CA THR A 144 -58.71 3.24 13.50
C THR A 144 -59.66 4.33 13.99
N VAL A 145 -60.72 4.60 13.23
CA VAL A 145 -61.75 5.60 13.55
C VAL A 145 -63.13 4.98 13.55
N GLN A 146 -64.09 5.62 14.22
CA GLN A 146 -65.49 5.18 14.19
C GLN A 146 -66.05 5.33 12.75
N VAL A 147 -66.93 4.41 12.32
CA VAL A 147 -67.34 4.27 10.89
C VAL A 147 -68.01 5.52 10.29
N LEU A 148 -68.67 6.34 11.11
CA LEU A 148 -69.31 7.60 10.72
C LEU A 148 -68.32 8.79 10.64
N GLN A 149 -67.08 8.64 11.13
CA GLN A 149 -66.05 9.68 10.97
C GLN A 149 -65.64 9.80 9.49
N PRO A 150 -65.19 10.99 9.03
CA PRO A 150 -64.73 11.17 7.66
C PRO A 150 -63.49 10.31 7.35
N ASP A 151 -63.30 9.95 6.08
CA ASP A 151 -62.13 9.21 5.57
C ASP A 151 -60.90 10.12 5.44
N THR A 152 -60.49 10.73 6.55
CA THR A 152 -59.37 11.67 6.60
C THR A 152 -58.39 11.29 7.72
N ILE A 153 -57.10 11.21 7.38
CA ILE A 153 -56.00 10.97 8.33
C ILE A 153 -55.11 12.20 8.38
N ALA A 154 -54.58 12.53 9.56
CA ALA A 154 -53.57 13.57 9.70
C ALA A 154 -52.23 13.13 9.07
N ARG A 155 -51.64 14.00 8.23
CA ARG A 155 -50.34 13.75 7.60
C ARG A 155 -49.23 13.75 8.66
N ASN A 156 -48.38 12.71 8.64
CA ASN A 156 -47.23 12.55 9.49
C ASN A 156 -45.97 12.93 8.70
N GLU A 157 -45.60 14.21 8.75
CA GLU A 157 -44.45 14.75 8.01
C GLU A 157 -43.10 14.13 8.46
N ALA A 158 -43.04 13.51 9.63
CA ALA A 158 -41.83 12.85 10.11
C ALA A 158 -41.43 11.64 9.25
N LEU A 159 -42.41 10.94 8.66
CA LEU A 159 -42.16 9.83 7.73
C LEU A 159 -41.56 10.28 6.40
N GLU A 160 -41.66 11.58 6.10
CA GLU A 160 -41.12 12.21 4.90
C GLU A 160 -39.77 12.88 5.12
N ALA A 161 -39.23 12.84 6.34
CA ALA A 161 -37.93 13.43 6.67
C ALA A 161 -36.82 12.82 5.80
N ASP A 162 -35.79 13.63 5.53
CA ASP A 162 -34.59 13.15 4.82
C ASP A 162 -33.96 11.98 5.59
N GLN A 163 -33.79 10.85 4.91
CA GLN A 163 -33.18 9.65 5.49
C GLN A 163 -31.64 9.66 5.42
N ASN A 164 -31.04 10.70 4.81
CA ASN A 164 -29.60 10.84 4.60
C ASN A 164 -29.00 9.61 3.91
N TYR A 165 -29.64 9.15 2.83
CA TYR A 165 -29.09 8.06 2.02
C TYR A 165 -27.72 8.47 1.45
N GLU A 166 -26.71 7.63 1.66
CA GLU A 166 -25.34 7.91 1.20
C GLU A 166 -25.30 8.17 -0.31
N GLY A 167 -24.77 9.32 -0.70
CA GLY A 167 -24.67 9.79 -2.09
C GLY A 167 -25.93 10.41 -2.67
N TYR A 168 -26.99 10.59 -1.87
CA TYR A 168 -28.26 11.17 -2.32
C TYR A 168 -28.74 12.29 -1.40
N VAL A 169 -29.53 13.20 -1.96
CA VAL A 169 -30.16 14.32 -1.26
C VAL A 169 -31.65 14.36 -1.56
N LYS A 170 -32.47 14.65 -0.55
CA LYS A 170 -33.91 14.81 -0.75
C LYS A 170 -34.20 16.04 -1.61
N VAL A 171 -34.87 15.84 -2.75
CA VAL A 171 -35.20 16.93 -3.69
C VAL A 171 -36.64 17.41 -3.59
N GLY A 172 -37.55 16.57 -3.08
CA GLY A 172 -38.94 16.97 -2.92
C GLY A 172 -39.86 15.87 -2.44
N THR A 173 -41.11 16.23 -2.21
CA THR A 173 -42.19 15.29 -1.97
C THR A 173 -43.30 15.52 -2.97
N ASP A 174 -43.69 14.46 -3.68
CA ASP A 174 -44.84 14.47 -4.57
C ASP A 174 -46.01 13.82 -3.82
N PRO A 175 -47.14 14.53 -3.65
CA PRO A 175 -48.38 13.87 -3.32
C PRO A 175 -48.79 13.05 -4.55
N ALA A 176 -48.34 11.80 -4.63
CA ALA A 176 -48.91 10.86 -5.57
C ALA A 176 -50.35 10.54 -5.12
N GLU A 177 -51.14 10.04 -6.06
CA GLU A 177 -52.53 9.65 -5.88
C GLU A 177 -52.71 8.94 -4.53
N VAL A 178 -53.59 9.49 -3.68
CA VAL A 178 -53.93 8.88 -2.39
C VAL A 178 -54.28 7.42 -2.67
N PRO A 179 -53.58 6.45 -2.04
CA PRO A 179 -53.02 6.50 -0.68
C PRO A 179 -51.48 6.53 -0.56
N ALA A 180 -50.72 7.05 -1.54
CA ALA A 180 -49.25 7.05 -1.47
C ALA A 180 -48.60 8.44 -1.63
N ILE A 181 -47.71 8.81 -0.72
CA ILE A 181 -46.82 9.98 -0.82
C ILE A 181 -45.44 9.50 -1.29
N LYS A 182 -44.81 10.21 -2.22
CA LYS A 182 -43.45 9.90 -2.70
C LYS A 182 -42.45 10.95 -2.23
N VAL A 183 -41.36 10.51 -1.64
CA VAL A 183 -40.20 11.34 -1.27
C VAL A 183 -39.09 11.03 -2.26
N ASN A 184 -38.73 11.99 -3.11
CA ASN A 184 -37.77 11.76 -4.18
C ASN A 184 -36.36 12.21 -3.77
N TYR A 185 -35.38 11.42 -4.18
CA TYR A 185 -33.96 11.67 -3.95
C TYR A 185 -33.21 11.69 -5.28
N ASP A 186 -32.37 12.71 -5.45
CA ASP A 186 -31.40 12.78 -6.55
C ASP A 186 -29.99 12.56 -6.03
N VAL A 187 -29.07 12.27 -6.95
CA VAL A 187 -27.64 12.15 -6.66
C VAL A 187 -27.13 13.45 -6.07
N ASP A 188 -26.53 13.36 -4.90
CA ASP A 188 -25.90 14.49 -4.23
C ASP A 188 -24.48 14.68 -4.79
N SER A 189 -24.25 15.80 -5.49
CA SER A 189 -22.94 16.15 -6.02
C SER A 189 -21.98 16.72 -4.97
N GLU A 190 -22.49 17.13 -3.80
CA GLU A 190 -21.69 17.68 -2.71
C GLU A 190 -21.10 16.58 -1.82
N GLN A 191 -21.71 15.39 -1.82
CA GLN A 191 -21.13 14.21 -1.18
C GLN A 191 -20.00 13.64 -2.04
N THR A 192 -18.77 14.07 -1.73
CA THR A 192 -17.56 13.67 -2.44
C THR A 192 -16.61 12.86 -1.56
N LYS A 193 -15.75 12.09 -2.21
CA LYS A 193 -14.60 11.41 -1.63
C LYS A 193 -13.34 11.71 -2.43
N ASP A 194 -12.21 11.81 -1.73
CA ASP A 194 -10.90 12.00 -2.33
C ASP A 194 -10.25 10.64 -2.56
N LEU A 195 -9.78 10.44 -3.78
CA LEU A 195 -9.00 9.28 -4.17
C LEU A 195 -7.59 9.74 -4.52
N SER A 196 -6.57 8.94 -4.15
CA SER A 196 -5.20 9.18 -4.60
C SER A 196 -4.45 7.88 -4.86
N TYR A 197 -3.42 7.93 -5.69
CA TYR A 197 -2.42 6.87 -5.79
C TYR A 197 -1.02 7.48 -5.88
N THR A 198 0.01 6.70 -5.57
CA THR A 198 1.39 7.17 -5.57
C THR A 198 2.26 6.41 -6.56
N VAL A 199 3.21 7.12 -7.16
CA VAL A 199 4.26 6.55 -7.99
C VAL A 199 5.60 6.82 -7.33
N GLN A 200 6.28 5.76 -6.90
CA GLN A 200 7.58 5.82 -6.25
C GLN A 200 8.67 5.42 -7.23
N HIS A 201 9.68 6.27 -7.40
CA HIS A 201 10.84 5.92 -8.21
C HIS A 201 11.89 5.30 -7.30
N ILE A 202 12.17 4.02 -7.53
CA ILE A 202 13.05 3.19 -6.70
C ILE A 202 14.40 3.10 -7.40
N VAL A 203 15.43 3.68 -6.79
CA VAL A 203 16.81 3.67 -7.28
C VAL A 203 17.65 2.95 -6.23
N ASP A 204 18.37 1.91 -6.64
CA ASP A 204 19.19 1.07 -5.73
C ASP A 204 18.40 0.58 -4.50
N GLY A 205 17.17 0.09 -4.74
CA GLY A 205 16.27 -0.42 -3.70
C GLY A 205 15.71 0.62 -2.72
N LYS A 206 15.95 1.92 -2.94
CA LYS A 206 15.46 3.01 -2.09
C LYS A 206 14.54 3.94 -2.87
N VAL A 207 13.55 4.50 -2.19
CA VAL A 207 12.69 5.54 -2.76
C VAL A 207 13.53 6.80 -2.96
N LYS A 208 13.72 7.18 -4.22
CA LYS A 208 14.41 8.42 -4.62
C LYS A 208 13.44 9.58 -4.68
N ASP A 209 12.32 9.38 -5.38
CA ASP A 209 11.25 10.36 -5.57
C ASP A 209 9.89 9.70 -5.38
N THR A 210 8.88 10.52 -5.03
CA THR A 210 7.49 10.09 -4.90
C THR A 210 6.58 11.14 -5.52
N PHE A 211 5.72 10.69 -6.43
CA PHE A 211 4.70 11.50 -7.07
C PHE A 211 3.33 11.01 -6.62
N THR A 212 2.36 11.92 -6.57
CA THR A 212 1.00 11.61 -6.15
C THR A 212 0.02 12.19 -7.16
N GLU A 213 -0.90 11.36 -7.62
CA GLU A 213 -2.06 11.78 -8.39
C GLU A 213 -3.27 11.74 -7.45
N SER A 214 -4.09 12.78 -7.46
CA SER A 214 -5.31 12.85 -6.64
C SER A 214 -6.48 13.42 -7.42
N VAL A 215 -7.67 12.91 -7.11
CA VAL A 215 -8.93 13.36 -7.71
C VAL A 215 -10.04 13.31 -6.66
N THR A 216 -10.91 14.30 -6.69
CA THR A 216 -12.14 14.31 -5.89
C THR A 216 -13.30 13.87 -6.78
N VAL A 217 -14.01 12.81 -6.37
CA VAL A 217 -15.16 12.27 -7.10
C VAL A 217 -16.39 12.18 -6.19
N GLN A 218 -17.57 12.10 -6.78
CA GLN A 218 -18.81 11.87 -6.04
C GLN A 218 -18.79 10.49 -5.34
N VAL A 219 -19.38 10.35 -4.15
CA VAL A 219 -19.21 9.17 -3.27
C VAL A 219 -19.67 7.84 -3.87
N LEU A 220 -20.64 7.86 -4.79
CA LEU A 220 -21.14 6.68 -5.53
C LEU A 220 -20.26 6.30 -6.73
N GLN A 221 -19.30 7.15 -7.14
CA GLN A 221 -18.33 6.80 -8.17
C GLN A 221 -17.39 5.67 -7.68
N PRO A 222 -16.83 4.86 -8.58
CA PRO A 222 -15.91 3.79 -8.19
C PRO A 222 -14.67 4.33 -7.47
N ASP A 223 -14.07 3.51 -6.60
CA ASP A 223 -12.83 3.82 -5.86
C ASP A 223 -11.56 3.66 -6.73
N THR A 224 -11.64 4.14 -7.97
CA THR A 224 -10.55 4.03 -8.95
C THR A 224 -10.25 5.35 -9.64
N ILE A 225 -8.99 5.55 -9.99
CA ILE A 225 -8.45 6.77 -10.61
C ILE A 225 -7.89 6.41 -11.99
N ALA A 226 -8.09 7.28 -12.98
CA ALA A 226 -7.47 7.08 -14.28
C ALA A 226 -5.94 7.16 -14.16
N ARG A 227 -5.23 6.18 -14.75
CA ARG A 227 -3.77 6.13 -14.73
C ARG A 227 -3.16 7.33 -15.46
N ASN A 228 -2.24 8.02 -14.79
CA ASN A 228 -1.38 9.05 -15.36
C ASN A 228 0.02 8.47 -15.63
N GLU A 229 0.25 8.03 -16.87
CA GLU A 229 1.53 7.42 -17.30
C GLU A 229 2.72 8.39 -17.23
N ALA A 230 2.48 9.71 -17.23
CA ALA A 230 3.56 10.70 -17.17
C ALA A 230 4.35 10.63 -15.84
N LEU A 231 3.68 10.22 -14.75
CA LEU A 231 4.33 10.04 -13.45
C LEU A 231 5.29 8.83 -13.42
N GLU A 232 5.12 7.91 -14.37
CA GLU A 232 5.94 6.71 -14.52
C GLU A 232 7.03 6.88 -15.58
N ALA A 233 7.11 8.03 -16.24
CA ALA A 233 8.10 8.29 -17.28
C ALA A 233 9.53 8.15 -16.74
N ASP A 234 10.45 7.69 -17.59
CA ASP A 234 11.88 7.56 -17.25
C ASP A 234 12.45 8.93 -16.86
N GLN A 235 13.00 9.03 -15.65
CA GLN A 235 13.52 10.27 -15.08
C GLN A 235 15.00 10.55 -15.41
N ASN A 236 15.66 9.75 -16.26
CA ASN A 236 17.07 9.95 -16.63
C ASN A 236 17.98 10.17 -15.39
N TYR A 237 17.81 9.31 -14.38
CA TYR A 237 18.70 9.29 -13.23
C TYR A 237 20.10 8.86 -13.69
N GLU A 238 21.09 9.72 -13.47
CA GLU A 238 22.47 9.51 -13.92
C GLU A 238 23.05 8.18 -13.41
N GLY A 239 23.57 7.37 -14.34
CA GLY A 239 24.13 6.04 -14.04
C GLY A 239 23.10 4.95 -13.73
N TYR A 240 21.80 5.21 -13.93
CA TYR A 240 20.73 4.23 -13.74
C TYR A 240 19.85 4.11 -14.99
N VAL A 241 19.19 2.96 -15.16
CA VAL A 241 18.24 2.71 -16.25
C VAL A 241 16.91 2.22 -15.70
N LYS A 242 15.80 2.70 -16.27
CA LYS A 242 14.47 2.20 -15.93
C LYS A 242 14.31 0.76 -16.41
N VAL A 243 14.04 -0.15 -15.48
CA VAL A 243 13.87 -1.59 -15.81
C VAL A 243 12.43 -2.05 -15.85
N GLY A 244 11.52 -1.32 -15.19
CA GLY A 244 10.10 -1.63 -15.23
C GLY A 244 9.32 -1.03 -14.08
N THR A 245 8.10 -1.53 -13.87
CA THR A 245 7.23 -1.14 -12.78
C THR A 245 6.88 -2.34 -11.89
N ASP A 246 6.51 -2.07 -10.64
CA ASP A 246 5.85 -3.01 -9.74
C ASP A 246 4.52 -2.38 -9.30
N PRO A 247 3.38 -2.91 -9.75
CA PRO A 247 3.23 -4.13 -10.56
C PRO A 247 3.75 -3.97 -12.00
N ALA A 248 4.16 -5.09 -12.62
CA ALA A 248 4.70 -5.11 -13.98
C ALA A 248 3.68 -4.67 -15.05
N GLU A 249 2.40 -4.95 -14.81
CA GLU A 249 1.29 -4.46 -15.62
C GLU A 249 0.44 -3.53 -14.75
N VAL A 250 0.43 -2.25 -15.10
CA VAL A 250 -0.34 -1.23 -14.39
C VAL A 250 -1.65 -0.99 -15.16
N PRO A 251 -2.82 -1.22 -14.55
CA PRO A 251 -4.12 -1.08 -15.23
C PRO A 251 -4.46 0.37 -15.57
N ALA A 252 -5.39 0.58 -16.50
CA ALA A 252 -5.85 1.94 -16.86
C ALA A 252 -6.64 2.65 -15.75
N GLN A 253 -7.16 1.87 -14.78
CA GLN A 253 -7.87 2.35 -13.59
C GLN A 253 -7.12 1.82 -12.35
N ILE A 254 -6.64 2.74 -11.53
CA ILE A 254 -5.80 2.47 -10.36
C ILE A 254 -6.67 2.52 -9.11
N GLU A 255 -6.57 1.52 -8.24
CA GLU A 255 -7.28 1.51 -6.96
C GLU A 255 -6.82 2.65 -6.04
N ASN A 256 -7.74 3.20 -5.27
CA ASN A 256 -7.43 4.22 -4.27
C ASN A 256 -6.39 3.71 -3.24
N GLY A 257 -5.37 4.52 -2.98
CA GLY A 257 -4.26 4.21 -2.09
C GLY A 257 -3.18 3.31 -2.69
N ALA A 258 -3.30 2.90 -3.95
CA ALA A 258 -2.29 2.05 -4.59
C ALA A 258 -0.92 2.75 -4.69
N VAL A 259 0.13 1.92 -4.69
CA VAL A 259 1.52 2.35 -4.86
C VAL A 259 2.08 1.63 -6.08
N ILE A 260 2.48 2.39 -7.08
CA ILE A 260 3.22 1.91 -8.24
C ILE A 260 4.68 2.25 -8.01
N LYS A 261 5.57 1.26 -8.13
CA LYS A 261 7.01 1.49 -8.05
C LYS A 261 7.59 1.47 -9.45
N VAL A 262 8.35 2.48 -9.82
CA VAL A 262 9.17 2.51 -11.03
C VAL A 262 10.58 2.14 -10.62
N ASN A 263 11.06 0.98 -11.04
CA ASN A 263 12.35 0.45 -10.60
C ASN A 263 13.45 0.84 -11.58
N TYR A 264 14.57 1.27 -11.02
CA TYR A 264 15.79 1.61 -11.75
C TYR A 264 16.94 0.75 -11.25
N GLU A 265 17.70 0.19 -12.19
CA GLU A 265 18.90 -0.59 -11.90
C GLU A 265 20.16 0.21 -12.26
N VAL A 266 21.24 -0.06 -11.54
CA VAL A 266 22.54 0.55 -11.76
C VAL A 266 23.08 0.12 -13.13
N GLN A 267 23.60 1.07 -13.91
CA GLN A 267 24.29 0.76 -15.15
C GLN A 267 25.75 0.41 -14.88
N SER A 268 26.31 -0.46 -15.71
CA SER A 268 27.74 -0.78 -15.70
C SER A 268 28.42 -0.23 -16.95
N TYR A 269 29.64 0.25 -16.78
CA TYR A 269 30.44 0.86 -17.83
C TYR A 269 31.79 0.16 -17.97
N ASN A 270 32.43 0.27 -19.13
CA ASN A 270 33.74 -0.34 -19.35
C ASN A 270 34.81 0.40 -18.54
N TYR A 271 35.62 -0.38 -17.83
CA TYR A 271 36.70 0.11 -17.01
C TYR A 271 38.01 -0.54 -17.44
N LYS A 272 39.00 0.30 -17.80
CA LYS A 272 40.30 -0.15 -18.28
C LYS A 272 41.45 0.52 -17.55
N VAL A 273 42.46 -0.26 -17.18
CA VAL A 273 43.74 0.24 -16.64
C VAL A 273 44.88 -0.23 -17.54
N SER A 274 45.68 0.72 -18.02
CA SER A 274 46.82 0.46 -18.91
C SER A 274 48.12 1.05 -18.34
N HIS A 275 49.23 0.39 -18.58
CA HIS A 275 50.58 0.86 -18.25
C HIS A 275 51.41 0.88 -19.53
N ILE A 276 51.91 2.07 -19.89
CA ILE A 276 52.68 2.28 -21.12
C ILE A 276 54.11 2.64 -20.73
N TYR A 277 55.07 1.86 -21.21
CA TYR A 277 56.50 2.06 -20.97
C TYR A 277 57.17 2.56 -22.24
N ARG A 278 57.97 3.63 -22.12
CA ARG A 278 58.69 4.25 -23.23
C ARG A 278 60.19 4.23 -23.00
N ASP A 279 60.95 3.94 -24.06
CA ASP A 279 62.42 4.02 -24.05
C ASP A 279 62.94 5.47 -24.02
N ALA A 280 64.27 5.63 -24.01
CA ALA A 280 64.94 6.93 -24.01
C ALA A 280 64.61 7.78 -25.25
N GLU A 281 64.22 7.16 -26.37
CA GLU A 281 63.74 7.85 -27.58
C GLU A 281 62.21 8.08 -27.60
N ASP A 282 61.53 7.93 -26.46
CA ASP A 282 60.09 8.12 -26.25
C ASP A 282 59.18 7.14 -27.03
N LYS A 283 59.74 6.02 -27.52
CA LYS A 283 58.96 4.98 -28.22
C LYS A 283 58.40 3.99 -27.22
N VAL A 284 57.15 3.58 -27.45
CA VAL A 284 56.50 2.54 -26.63
C VAL A 284 57.25 1.21 -26.81
N VAL A 285 57.81 0.70 -25.73
CA VAL A 285 58.47 -0.60 -25.66
C VAL A 285 57.59 -1.68 -25.05
N GLU A 286 56.64 -1.28 -24.20
CA GLU A 286 55.65 -2.18 -23.60
C GLU A 286 54.33 -1.42 -23.37
N ASP A 287 53.22 -2.05 -23.74
CA ASP A 287 51.86 -1.59 -23.43
C ASP A 287 51.11 -2.76 -22.77
N LEU A 288 50.83 -2.58 -21.49
CA LEU A 288 50.23 -3.60 -20.65
C LEU A 288 48.87 -3.13 -20.14
N THR A 289 47.81 -3.76 -20.64
CA THR A 289 46.49 -3.64 -20.02
C THR A 289 46.40 -4.61 -18.84
N THR A 290 46.24 -4.06 -17.63
CA THR A 290 46.22 -4.84 -16.38
C THR A 290 44.81 -5.18 -15.94
N THR A 291 43.86 -4.29 -16.25
CA THR A 291 42.44 -4.47 -15.96
C THR A 291 41.63 -4.08 -17.19
N SER A 292 40.63 -4.90 -17.52
CA SER A 292 39.64 -4.64 -18.55
C SER A 292 38.36 -5.39 -18.18
N GLU A 293 37.45 -4.71 -17.51
CA GLU A 293 36.20 -5.28 -17.01
C GLU A 293 35.07 -4.26 -17.11
N THR A 294 33.83 -4.68 -16.84
CA THR A 294 32.72 -3.75 -16.63
C THR A 294 32.54 -3.50 -15.14
N ARG A 295 32.32 -2.25 -14.76
CA ARG A 295 32.07 -1.85 -13.38
C ARG A 295 30.78 -1.07 -13.25
N ASP A 296 30.04 -1.34 -12.19
CA ASP A 296 28.81 -0.62 -11.87
C ASP A 296 29.13 0.84 -11.54
N TYR A 297 28.22 1.73 -11.93
CA TYR A 297 28.26 3.13 -11.54
C TYR A 297 28.41 3.26 -10.01
N LEU A 298 29.21 4.24 -9.58
CA LEU A 298 29.58 4.49 -8.19
C LEU A 298 30.40 3.40 -7.49
N SER A 299 30.78 2.31 -8.17
CA SER A 299 31.73 1.35 -7.60
C SER A 299 33.09 2.01 -7.33
N ALA A 300 33.79 1.56 -6.28
CA ALA A 300 35.04 2.17 -5.86
C ALA A 300 36.15 1.94 -6.89
N ILE A 301 36.89 3.01 -7.20
CA ILE A 301 38.11 3.00 -7.99
C ILE A 301 39.29 3.26 -7.04
N SER A 302 40.32 2.43 -7.13
CA SER A 302 41.56 2.60 -6.37
C SER A 302 42.68 1.91 -7.14
N GLU A 303 43.42 2.69 -7.91
CA GLU A 303 44.55 2.21 -8.69
C GLU A 303 45.82 2.91 -8.26
N SER A 304 46.90 2.14 -8.23
CA SER A 304 48.24 2.64 -7.94
C SER A 304 49.15 2.38 -9.12
N PRO A 305 50.12 3.28 -9.39
CA PRO A 305 51.18 2.99 -10.32
C PRO A 305 51.86 1.68 -9.91
N ARG A 306 52.18 0.84 -10.89
CA ARG A 306 53.04 -0.31 -10.65
C ARG A 306 54.45 0.13 -10.28
N PRO A 307 55.09 -0.53 -9.31
CA PRO A 307 56.53 -0.40 -9.13
C PRO A 307 57.22 -0.91 -10.40
N ALA A 308 58.17 -0.14 -10.94
CA ALA A 308 58.93 -0.57 -12.10
C ALA A 308 59.68 -1.86 -11.77
N THR A 309 59.30 -2.97 -12.41
CA THR A 309 59.78 -4.33 -12.11
C THR A 309 61.30 -4.48 -12.31
N SER A 310 61.94 -3.55 -13.01
CA SER A 310 63.37 -3.55 -13.32
C SER A 310 64.15 -2.32 -12.82
N GLY A 311 63.52 -1.38 -12.12
CA GLY A 311 64.20 -0.15 -11.67
C GLY A 311 64.65 0.81 -12.78
N ASN A 312 64.45 0.48 -14.06
CA ASN A 312 64.88 1.28 -15.21
C ASN A 312 63.80 2.23 -15.76
N PHE A 313 62.71 2.46 -15.03
CA PHE A 313 61.62 3.30 -15.49
C PHE A 313 61.04 4.13 -14.35
N VAL A 314 60.69 5.38 -14.65
CA VAL A 314 60.05 6.31 -13.71
C VAL A 314 58.67 6.74 -14.23
N LEU A 315 57.69 6.87 -13.32
CA LEU A 315 56.36 7.35 -13.65
C LEU A 315 56.45 8.81 -14.12
N THR A 316 55.93 9.09 -15.32
CA THR A 316 55.99 10.43 -15.92
C THR A 316 54.66 11.16 -15.77
N ASN A 317 53.54 10.51 -16.10
CA ASN A 317 52.21 11.07 -15.89
C ASN A 317 51.15 9.97 -15.71
N VAL A 318 49.96 10.38 -15.28
CA VAL A 318 48.75 9.55 -15.27
C VAL A 318 47.70 10.26 -16.11
N GLU A 319 47.16 9.56 -17.10
CA GLU A 319 46.11 10.06 -17.98
C GLU A 319 44.79 9.37 -17.64
N VAL A 320 43.73 10.16 -17.50
CA VAL A 320 42.39 9.68 -17.22
C VAL A 320 41.49 10.12 -18.37
N GLU A 321 41.00 9.16 -19.14
CA GLU A 321 40.03 9.39 -20.21
C GLU A 321 38.62 9.22 -19.65
N SER A 322 37.98 10.34 -19.33
CA SER A 322 36.61 10.48 -18.85
C SER A 322 36.11 11.89 -19.20
N GLN A 323 34.86 12.05 -19.61
CA GLN A 323 34.24 13.36 -19.81
C GLN A 323 33.97 14.05 -18.45
N ASP A 324 33.59 13.28 -17.44
CA ASP A 324 33.44 13.71 -16.05
C ASP A 324 34.50 13.07 -15.14
N GLN A 325 35.49 13.86 -14.74
CA GLN A 325 36.52 13.45 -13.79
C GLN A 325 36.22 13.89 -12.35
N SER A 326 35.06 14.49 -12.09
CA SER A 326 34.72 15.05 -10.78
C SER A 326 34.66 13.99 -9.66
N THR A 327 34.40 12.73 -10.04
CA THR A 327 34.34 11.58 -9.13
C THR A 327 35.71 10.96 -8.85
N LEU A 328 36.77 11.42 -9.52
CA LEU A 328 38.12 10.85 -9.46
C LEU A 328 39.12 11.86 -8.89
N LYS A 329 40.14 11.35 -8.21
CA LYS A 329 41.23 12.14 -7.64
C LYS A 329 42.55 11.42 -7.85
N SER A 330 43.54 12.15 -8.36
CA SER A 330 44.93 11.70 -8.42
C SER A 330 45.75 12.38 -7.33
N ASP A 331 46.54 11.62 -6.58
CA ASP A 331 47.50 12.18 -5.62
C ASP A 331 48.87 12.49 -6.27
N GLN A 332 49.80 13.04 -5.48
CA GLN A 332 51.15 13.38 -5.94
C GLN A 332 52.00 12.14 -6.29
N ASN A 333 51.61 10.96 -5.81
CA ASN A 333 52.27 9.70 -6.11
C ASN A 333 51.65 9.01 -7.34
N GLY A 334 50.65 9.63 -7.97
CA GLY A 334 49.95 9.08 -9.13
C GLY A 334 48.85 8.09 -8.79
N ASN A 335 48.51 7.86 -7.51
CA ASN A 335 47.38 6.98 -7.18
C ASN A 335 46.06 7.62 -7.60
N VAL A 336 45.20 6.86 -8.26
CA VAL A 336 43.87 7.30 -8.69
C VAL A 336 42.83 6.65 -7.79
N THR A 337 42.06 7.47 -7.08
CA THR A 337 40.98 7.01 -6.19
C THR A 337 39.69 7.74 -6.50
N GLY A 338 38.55 7.09 -6.24
CA GLY A 338 37.25 7.71 -6.47
C GLY A 338 36.15 6.68 -6.69
N THR A 339 35.17 7.05 -7.48
CA THR A 339 34.07 6.17 -7.89
C THR A 339 33.89 6.15 -9.39
N MET A 340 33.45 5.02 -9.92
CA MET A 340 33.17 4.84 -11.34
C MET A 340 32.15 5.89 -11.82
N PRO A 341 32.47 6.70 -12.85
CA PRO A 341 31.55 7.68 -13.41
C PRO A 341 30.44 6.98 -14.22
N ALA A 342 29.43 7.73 -14.66
CA ALA A 342 28.34 7.21 -15.48
C ALA A 342 28.72 7.06 -16.98
N GLU A 343 29.94 6.58 -17.24
CA GLU A 343 30.52 6.42 -18.58
C GLU A 343 31.74 5.49 -18.56
N ASP A 344 32.23 5.12 -19.74
CA ASP A 344 33.44 4.31 -19.87
C ASP A 344 34.67 5.09 -19.38
N LEU A 345 35.52 4.43 -18.58
CA LEU A 345 36.67 5.02 -17.92
C LEU A 345 37.96 4.27 -18.30
N THR A 346 38.95 5.00 -18.80
CA THR A 346 40.32 4.47 -18.99
C THR A 346 41.33 5.26 -18.17
N ILE A 347 42.13 4.54 -17.38
CA ILE A 347 43.28 5.09 -16.62
C ILE A 347 44.56 4.55 -17.24
N THR A 348 45.46 5.45 -17.63
CA THR A 348 46.75 5.11 -18.25
C THR A 348 47.89 5.67 -17.42
N PHE A 349 48.76 4.78 -16.93
CA PHE A 349 50.01 5.15 -16.27
C PHE A 349 51.15 5.14 -17.31
N ASN A 350 51.77 6.29 -17.55
CA ASN A 350 52.89 6.38 -18.49
C ASN A 350 54.23 6.43 -17.77
N TYR A 351 55.15 5.58 -18.20
CA TYR A 351 56.50 5.46 -17.67
C TYR A 351 57.53 5.76 -18.75
N SER A 352 58.63 6.41 -18.37
CA SER A 352 59.77 6.68 -19.25
C SER A 352 61.01 6.01 -18.69
N ALA A 353 61.94 5.61 -19.56
CA ALA A 353 63.23 5.04 -19.16
C ALA A 353 63.99 5.97 -18.19
N ASP A 354 64.59 5.37 -17.18
CA ASP A 354 65.46 5.96 -16.15
C ASP A 354 66.53 4.90 -15.82
N GLU A 355 67.47 4.70 -16.73
CA GLU A 355 68.52 3.70 -16.63
C GLU A 355 69.54 4.04 -15.52
N ASN A 356 69.67 5.32 -15.20
CA ASN A 356 70.63 5.81 -14.21
C ASN A 356 70.04 5.94 -12.78
N GLN A 357 68.72 5.76 -12.63
CA GLN A 357 67.98 5.72 -11.37
C GLN A 357 68.02 7.02 -10.58
N ASP A 358 68.02 8.16 -11.28
CA ASP A 358 67.99 9.48 -10.67
C ASP A 358 66.58 10.10 -10.58
N GLU A 359 65.55 9.31 -10.88
CA GLU A 359 64.13 9.69 -10.92
C GLU A 359 63.80 10.73 -12.00
N ILE A 360 64.72 10.98 -12.94
CA ILE A 360 64.51 11.86 -14.09
C ILE A 360 64.50 10.98 -15.36
N PRO A 361 63.46 11.08 -16.19
CA PRO A 361 63.45 10.38 -17.46
C PRO A 361 64.68 10.67 -18.34
N ASP A 362 65.35 9.62 -18.83
CA ASP A 362 66.57 9.71 -19.65
C ASP A 362 66.37 10.57 -20.92
N LYS A 363 65.14 10.63 -21.46
CA LYS A 363 64.80 11.48 -22.61
C LYS A 363 65.05 12.98 -22.39
N TYR A 364 65.11 13.40 -21.11
CA TYR A 364 65.45 14.76 -20.69
C TYR A 364 66.91 14.92 -20.36
N GLN A 365 67.74 13.90 -20.57
CA GLN A 365 69.13 13.91 -20.16
C GLN A 365 70.05 13.74 -21.36
N ILE A 366 71.26 14.27 -21.21
CA ILE A 366 72.35 14.08 -22.18
C ILE A 366 73.62 13.72 -21.43
N THR A 367 74.52 13.03 -22.12
CA THR A 367 75.82 12.64 -21.60
C THR A 367 76.92 13.50 -22.20
N VAL A 368 77.72 14.13 -21.34
CA VAL A 368 78.94 14.83 -21.74
C VAL A 368 80.17 14.00 -21.37
N THR A 369 81.03 13.73 -22.35
CA THR A 369 82.30 13.01 -22.15
C THR A 369 83.49 13.84 -22.58
N TYR A 370 84.65 13.57 -21.97
CA TYR A 370 85.89 14.25 -22.29
C TYR A 370 86.96 13.26 -22.75
N ARG A 371 87.73 13.66 -23.76
CA ARG A 371 88.82 12.85 -24.30
C ARG A 371 90.05 13.72 -24.55
N ALA A 372 91.24 13.18 -24.28
CA ALA A 372 92.50 13.82 -24.62
C ALA A 372 93.26 13.04 -25.69
N VAL A 373 93.81 13.73 -26.69
CA VAL A 373 94.72 13.20 -27.70
C VAL A 373 96.10 13.81 -27.47
N ASN A 374 97.11 12.96 -27.29
CA ASN A 374 98.47 13.35 -26.90
C ASN A 374 98.55 14.12 -25.56
N GLY A 375 97.58 13.86 -24.67
CA GLY A 375 97.52 14.39 -23.32
C GLY A 375 96.68 13.51 -22.43
N THR A 376 96.45 13.96 -21.20
CA THR A 376 95.62 13.27 -20.21
C THR A 376 94.61 14.25 -19.62
N ILE A 377 93.36 13.81 -19.42
CA ILE A 377 92.38 14.56 -18.63
C ILE A 377 92.75 14.40 -17.15
N THR A 378 93.05 15.51 -16.48
CA THR A 378 93.62 15.55 -15.13
C THR A 378 92.59 15.86 -14.04
N ALA A 379 91.43 16.40 -14.40
CA ALA A 379 90.29 16.60 -13.49
C ALA A 379 88.97 16.69 -14.27
N ASN A 380 87.84 16.39 -13.59
CA ASN A 380 86.48 16.45 -14.14
C ASN A 380 86.33 15.61 -15.43
N ASN A 381 86.75 14.34 -15.39
CA ASN A 381 86.84 13.48 -16.58
C ASN A 381 85.47 13.02 -17.14
N GLY A 382 84.38 13.21 -16.39
CA GLY A 382 83.08 12.65 -16.76
C GLY A 382 83.07 11.10 -16.81
N PRO A 383 82.03 10.49 -17.39
CA PRO A 383 80.86 11.13 -18.01
C PRO A 383 80.05 11.96 -17.02
N PHE A 384 79.39 13.00 -17.51
CA PHE A 384 78.42 13.78 -16.75
C PHE A 384 77.06 13.68 -17.41
N THR A 385 76.05 13.27 -16.65
CA THR A 385 74.64 13.39 -17.03
C THR A 385 74.18 14.81 -16.75
N LEU A 386 73.61 15.47 -17.77
CA LEU A 386 73.06 16.81 -17.64
C LEU A 386 71.57 16.79 -18.01
N ASN A 387 70.76 17.55 -17.26
CA ASN A 387 69.33 17.67 -17.51
C ASN A 387 69.05 18.82 -18.47
N LYS A 388 68.29 18.53 -19.53
CA LYS A 388 67.74 19.51 -20.46
C LYS A 388 66.53 20.19 -19.84
N VAL A 389 66.52 21.51 -19.85
CA VAL A 389 65.41 22.32 -19.37
C VAL A 389 64.92 23.30 -20.44
N ASP A 390 63.63 23.61 -20.41
CA ASP A 390 63.03 24.68 -21.22
C ASP A 390 63.37 26.08 -20.68
N ALA A 391 62.87 27.12 -21.35
CA ALA A 391 63.07 28.52 -20.93
C ALA A 391 62.49 28.85 -19.54
N ASN A 392 61.60 28.00 -19.01
CA ASN A 392 60.99 28.16 -17.69
C ASN A 392 61.70 27.32 -16.61
N GLY A 393 62.70 26.51 -16.99
CA GLY A 393 63.44 25.62 -16.09
C GLY A 393 62.79 24.25 -15.88
N ASN A 394 61.78 23.87 -16.66
CA ASN A 394 61.16 22.54 -16.58
C ASN A 394 61.89 21.54 -17.49
N TYR A 395 61.95 20.28 -17.10
CA TYR A 395 62.54 19.23 -17.95
C TYR A 395 61.81 19.11 -19.28
N ALA A 396 62.56 19.09 -20.38
CA ALA A 396 61.99 19.09 -21.73
C ALA A 396 62.88 18.32 -22.72
N VAL A 397 62.25 17.57 -23.62
CA VAL A 397 62.97 16.81 -24.67
C VAL A 397 63.76 17.77 -25.57
N ASP A 398 63.14 18.89 -25.96
CA ASP A 398 63.74 19.94 -26.78
C ASP A 398 64.43 21.03 -25.92
N GLY A 399 64.68 20.76 -24.65
CA GLY A 399 65.37 21.67 -23.74
C GLY A 399 66.87 21.79 -24.04
N VAL A 400 67.52 22.68 -23.30
CA VAL A 400 68.98 22.85 -23.33
C VAL A 400 69.58 22.50 -21.99
N ALA A 401 70.75 21.87 -22.01
CA ALA A 401 71.55 21.57 -20.84
C ALA A 401 72.81 22.45 -20.82
N HIS A 402 73.27 22.77 -19.61
CA HIS A 402 74.47 23.58 -19.39
C HIS A 402 75.45 22.89 -18.45
N LEU A 403 76.75 23.07 -18.72
CA LEU A 403 77.81 22.66 -17.83
C LEU A 403 77.93 23.61 -16.64
N THR A 404 78.29 23.08 -15.48
CA THR A 404 78.78 23.87 -14.34
C THR A 404 80.31 23.96 -14.36
N ASP A 405 80.90 24.91 -13.62
CA ASP A 405 82.37 25.05 -13.54
C ASP A 405 83.07 23.77 -13.08
N GLY A 406 82.40 22.98 -12.22
CA GLY A 406 82.87 21.68 -11.74
C GLY A 406 82.80 20.56 -12.77
N GLN A 407 82.09 20.75 -13.88
CA GLN A 407 81.93 19.77 -14.96
C GLN A 407 82.79 20.08 -16.18
N ILE A 408 83.56 21.17 -16.18
CA ILE A 408 84.51 21.51 -17.25
C ILE A 408 85.83 20.77 -16.99
N ALA A 409 86.25 19.92 -17.93
CA ALA A 409 87.46 19.12 -17.82
C ALA A 409 88.75 19.96 -17.85
N LYS A 410 89.73 19.54 -17.04
CA LYS A 410 91.11 20.04 -17.10
C LYS A 410 91.99 18.98 -17.72
N ALA A 411 92.94 19.38 -18.54
CA ALA A 411 93.81 18.46 -19.26
C ALA A 411 95.25 18.98 -19.30
N SER A 412 96.20 18.06 -19.36
CA SER A 412 97.63 18.35 -19.47
C SER A 412 98.23 17.60 -20.67
N PRO A 413 99.14 18.23 -21.43
CA PRO A 413 99.84 17.56 -22.52
C PRO A 413 100.74 16.44 -22.00
N ASN A 414 100.92 15.39 -22.80
CA ASN A 414 101.94 14.39 -22.55
C ASN A 414 103.32 14.94 -22.93
N ASN A 415 104.40 14.31 -22.44
CA ASN A 415 105.76 14.77 -22.72
C ASN A 415 106.04 14.84 -24.23
N GLY A 416 106.62 15.96 -24.70
CA GLY A 416 106.84 16.23 -26.13
C GLY A 416 105.68 16.91 -26.86
N TYR A 417 104.59 17.25 -26.16
CA TYR A 417 103.44 17.98 -26.71
C TYR A 417 103.17 19.26 -25.91
N GLN A 418 102.55 20.25 -26.55
CA GLN A 418 102.18 21.53 -25.96
C GLN A 418 100.87 22.07 -26.56
N GLY A 419 100.32 23.13 -25.96
CA GLY A 419 99.08 23.75 -26.43
C GLY A 419 97.84 23.01 -25.96
N GLY A 420 96.86 22.81 -26.84
CA GLY A 420 95.58 22.15 -26.55
C GLY A 420 94.42 22.88 -27.20
N THR A 421 93.75 22.24 -28.15
CA THR A 421 92.51 22.78 -28.76
C THR A 421 91.37 21.80 -28.56
N TRP A 422 90.26 22.29 -28.04
CA TRP A 422 89.02 21.53 -27.86
C TRP A 422 88.20 21.48 -29.15
N SER A 423 87.58 20.34 -29.42
CA SER A 423 86.62 20.11 -30.50
C SER A 423 85.37 19.40 -29.93
N PRO A 424 84.14 19.71 -30.38
CA PRO A 424 83.77 20.62 -31.48
C PRO A 424 83.98 22.11 -31.17
N MET A 425 83.98 22.49 -29.90
CA MET A 425 84.31 23.82 -29.39
C MET A 425 84.87 23.72 -27.97
N SER A 426 85.36 24.82 -27.41
CA SER A 426 85.78 24.85 -26.01
C SER A 426 84.57 24.68 -25.07
N PRO A 427 84.63 23.77 -24.08
CA PRO A 427 83.56 23.60 -23.10
C PRO A 427 83.48 24.85 -22.20
N THR A 428 82.27 25.39 -22.04
CA THR A 428 81.98 26.55 -21.19
C THR A 428 80.64 26.39 -20.50
N THR A 429 80.41 27.11 -19.40
CA THR A 429 79.13 27.08 -18.67
C THR A 429 77.97 27.76 -19.41
N THR A 430 78.27 28.60 -20.40
CA THR A 430 77.27 29.29 -21.24
C THR A 430 76.97 28.56 -22.55
N LEU A 431 77.42 27.31 -22.70
CA LEU A 431 77.20 26.53 -23.91
C LEU A 431 75.87 25.79 -23.79
N ASP A 432 75.02 25.93 -24.81
CA ASP A 432 73.77 25.20 -24.95
C ASP A 432 74.07 23.82 -25.54
N LEU A 433 73.71 22.77 -24.82
CA LEU A 433 73.85 21.39 -25.27
C LEU A 433 72.47 20.74 -25.40
N THR A 434 72.20 20.16 -26.56
CA THR A 434 70.91 19.50 -26.88
C THR A 434 71.05 17.99 -27.02
N ASP A 435 72.27 17.51 -27.26
CA ASP A 435 72.59 16.12 -27.57
C ASP A 435 73.87 15.68 -26.86
N ASP A 436 74.05 14.36 -26.76
CA ASP A 436 75.29 13.75 -26.26
C ASP A 436 76.53 14.33 -26.95
N THR A 437 77.45 14.84 -26.14
CA THR A 437 78.58 15.61 -26.64
C THR A 437 79.90 15.09 -26.10
N THR A 438 80.85 14.81 -26.99
CA THR A 438 82.22 14.44 -26.62
C THR A 438 83.17 15.59 -26.92
N PHE A 439 83.69 16.24 -25.87
CA PHE A 439 84.73 17.25 -26.02
C PHE A 439 86.10 16.58 -26.09
N THR A 440 86.81 16.77 -27.20
CA THR A 440 88.17 16.23 -27.37
C THR A 440 89.20 17.35 -27.37
N ILE A 441 90.16 17.32 -26.45
CA ILE A 441 91.33 18.20 -26.47
C ILE A 441 92.49 17.52 -27.18
N THR A 442 93.06 18.19 -28.19
CA THR A 442 94.23 17.71 -28.92
C THR A 442 95.43 18.60 -28.66
N PHE A 443 96.52 18.00 -28.19
CA PHE A 443 97.80 18.68 -27.97
C PHE A 443 98.71 18.49 -29.19
N THR A 444 99.40 19.56 -29.57
CA THR A 444 100.31 19.59 -30.73
C THR A 444 101.73 19.21 -30.32
N ALA A 445 102.43 18.42 -31.12
CA ALA A 445 103.82 18.08 -30.85
C ALA A 445 104.67 19.36 -30.75
N THR A 446 105.51 19.45 -29.73
CA THR A 446 106.45 20.55 -29.58
C THR A 446 107.45 20.45 -30.74
N PRO A 447 107.55 21.46 -31.63
CA PRO A 447 108.50 21.40 -32.73
C PRO A 447 109.91 21.35 -32.14
N THR A 448 110.64 20.29 -32.45
CA THR A 448 112.09 20.25 -32.25
C THR A 448 112.70 21.25 -33.22
N ASP A 449 113.21 22.35 -32.69
CA ASP A 449 114.08 23.30 -33.40
C ASP A 449 115.26 22.51 -34.00
N PRO A 450 115.55 22.61 -35.32
CA PRO A 450 116.66 21.89 -35.91
C PRO A 450 117.99 22.53 -35.46
N ASP A 451 118.74 21.76 -34.67
CA ASP A 451 120.20 21.79 -34.49
C ASP A 451 120.88 23.17 -34.35
N GLU A 452 121.23 23.53 -33.11
CA GLU A 452 122.36 24.43 -32.83
C GLU A 452 123.61 23.60 -32.46
N PRO A 453 124.80 23.89 -33.03
CA PRO A 453 125.88 22.92 -33.16
C PRO A 453 126.68 22.67 -31.88
N ASN A 454 126.95 21.39 -31.67
CA ASN A 454 127.94 20.75 -30.79
C ASN A 454 129.22 21.59 -30.51
N PRO A 455 129.40 22.11 -29.28
CA PRO A 455 130.69 22.59 -28.80
C PRO A 455 131.51 21.38 -28.33
N GLY A 456 132.47 20.95 -29.16
CA GLY A 456 133.24 19.72 -28.98
C GLY A 456 133.80 19.46 -27.57
N CYS A 457 133.90 18.17 -27.23
CA CYS A 457 134.37 17.68 -25.94
C CYS A 457 135.80 18.16 -25.59
N PRO A 458 136.07 18.49 -24.31
CA PRO A 458 137.42 18.84 -23.84
C PRO A 458 138.38 17.65 -23.92
N GLU A 459 139.67 17.96 -24.10
CA GLU A 459 140.78 17.02 -24.33
C GLU A 459 140.80 15.89 -23.28
N GLY A 460 140.68 14.64 -23.73
CA GLY A 460 140.70 13.44 -22.87
C GLY A 460 139.37 12.70 -22.70
N THR A 461 138.29 13.10 -23.40
CA THR A 461 136.98 12.43 -23.38
C THR A 461 136.46 12.14 -24.80
N VAL A 462 135.68 11.07 -24.97
CA VAL A 462 135.05 10.69 -26.26
C VAL A 462 133.54 10.87 -26.13
N TRP A 463 132.90 11.41 -27.17
CA TRP A 463 131.46 11.57 -27.24
C TRP A 463 130.76 10.20 -27.30
N ASP A 464 129.84 9.95 -26.37
CA ASP A 464 128.97 8.78 -26.37
C ASP A 464 127.58 9.17 -26.89
N GLU A 465 127.17 8.62 -28.04
CA GLU A 465 125.90 8.95 -28.70
C GLU A 465 124.66 8.47 -27.91
N ALA A 466 124.78 7.42 -27.09
CA ALA A 466 123.65 6.91 -26.30
C ALA A 466 123.43 7.72 -25.02
N ALA A 467 124.50 8.30 -24.46
CA ALA A 467 124.45 9.11 -23.25
C ALA A 467 124.37 10.63 -23.49
N GLN A 468 124.59 11.10 -24.72
CA GLN A 468 124.71 12.52 -25.08
C GLN A 468 125.65 13.32 -24.16
N ALA A 469 126.80 12.74 -23.81
CA ALA A 469 127.79 13.36 -22.95
C ALA A 469 129.22 12.91 -23.30
N CYS A 470 130.21 13.74 -22.94
CA CYS A 470 131.63 13.42 -23.08
C CYS A 470 132.09 12.59 -21.86
N LEU A 471 132.52 11.34 -22.07
CA LEU A 471 132.91 10.43 -20.98
C LEU A 471 134.41 10.10 -21.02
N ALA A 472 135.02 9.94 -19.84
CA ALA A 472 136.40 9.50 -19.66
C ALA A 472 136.52 7.96 -19.69
N PRO A 473 137.64 7.38 -20.13
CA PRO A 473 137.78 5.94 -20.34
C PRO A 473 137.74 5.11 -19.03
N PHE A 474 136.99 4.01 -19.10
CA PHE A 474 136.58 3.09 -18.02
C PHE A 474 137.71 2.21 -17.45
N VAL A 475 137.65 1.92 -16.13
CA VAL A 475 138.47 0.90 -15.44
C VAL A 475 137.54 -0.04 -14.65
N PRO A 476 137.60 -1.38 -14.82
CA PRO A 476 136.65 -2.31 -14.22
C PRO A 476 137.02 -2.72 -12.78
N GLY A 477 136.01 -2.88 -11.92
CA GLY A 477 136.09 -3.44 -10.58
C GLY A 477 134.70 -3.84 -10.05
N PRO A 478 134.59 -4.76 -9.07
CA PRO A 478 133.82 -6.01 -9.24
C PRO A 478 132.46 -6.05 -8.53
N GLU A 479 131.53 -6.86 -9.08
CA GLU A 479 130.40 -7.48 -8.35
C GLU A 479 130.93 -8.50 -7.31
N PRO A 480 130.24 -8.83 -6.18
CA PRO A 480 128.87 -9.42 -6.21
C PRO A 480 127.99 -9.35 -4.91
N PHE A 481 126.81 -10.01 -5.01
CA PHE A 481 126.00 -10.71 -3.97
C PHE A 481 124.79 -10.06 -3.25
N VAL A 482 123.72 -10.87 -3.20
CA VAL A 482 122.38 -10.77 -2.57
C VAL A 482 122.41 -11.18 -1.09
N PRO A 483 121.45 -10.76 -0.22
CA PRO A 483 120.45 -11.72 0.32
C PRO A 483 119.04 -11.13 0.67
N GLY A 484 118.01 -11.99 0.79
CA GLY A 484 116.66 -11.71 1.38
C GLY A 484 116.65 -11.79 2.92
N PRO A 485 115.59 -12.26 3.64
CA PRO A 485 114.12 -12.21 3.48
C PRO A 485 113.33 -11.79 4.77
N GLY A 486 112.00 -11.53 4.65
CA GLY A 486 110.94 -11.71 5.69
C GLY A 486 110.58 -10.53 6.64
N PRO A 487 109.52 -10.60 7.47
CA PRO A 487 108.41 -11.58 7.48
C PRO A 487 106.98 -11.06 7.91
N VAL A 488 105.98 -11.97 7.77
CA VAL A 488 104.71 -12.26 8.52
C VAL A 488 103.59 -11.22 8.80
N ASN A 489 102.41 -11.45 8.17
CA ASN A 489 101.10 -11.99 8.67
C ASN A 489 100.67 -11.79 10.16
N PRO A 490 99.38 -11.95 10.60
CA PRO A 490 98.14 -12.46 9.94
C PRO A 490 96.89 -11.53 10.05
N GLY A 491 95.84 -11.59 9.23
CA GLY A 491 94.92 -12.72 8.92
C GLY A 491 93.73 -12.72 9.93
N PRO A 492 92.59 -13.40 9.71
CA PRO A 492 92.00 -13.98 8.48
C PRO A 492 90.45 -13.68 8.33
N GLU A 493 89.93 -13.71 7.09
CA GLU A 493 89.03 -14.72 6.44
C GLU A 493 87.52 -14.50 6.70
N GLU A 494 86.67 -14.24 5.69
CA GLU A 494 86.11 -15.14 4.65
C GLU A 494 85.22 -16.25 5.27
N GLU A 495 84.04 -16.63 4.75
CA GLU A 495 83.59 -16.72 3.37
C GLU A 495 82.07 -17.11 3.32
N VAL A 496 81.47 -16.99 2.13
CA VAL A 496 80.50 -17.91 1.49
C VAL A 496 78.96 -17.71 1.58
N ILE A 497 78.44 -17.76 0.35
CA ILE A 497 77.10 -17.69 -0.28
C ILE A 497 76.27 -18.98 -0.03
N VAL A 498 74.91 -18.94 -0.09
CA VAL A 498 73.97 -19.62 -1.05
C VAL A 498 72.48 -19.31 -0.72
N GLU A 499 71.65 -19.03 -1.73
CA GLU A 499 70.16 -19.09 -1.80
C GLU A 499 69.63 -20.56 -1.92
N PRO A 500 68.33 -20.92 -2.18
CA PRO A 500 67.02 -20.21 -2.18
C PRO A 500 65.86 -21.00 -1.47
N GLU A 501 64.62 -20.48 -1.59
CA GLU A 501 63.30 -21.18 -1.75
C GLU A 501 62.13 -20.81 -0.80
N THR A 502 60.95 -20.64 -1.43
CA THR A 502 59.55 -20.47 -0.92
C THR A 502 58.87 -21.88 -1.01
N PRO A 503 57.83 -22.33 -0.23
CA PRO A 503 56.51 -21.68 -0.13
C PRO A 503 55.58 -21.96 1.11
N GLU A 504 54.42 -21.28 1.08
CA GLU A 504 53.06 -21.61 1.58
C GLU A 504 52.65 -21.76 3.07
N GLN A 505 51.66 -20.91 3.42
CA GLN A 505 50.31 -21.16 4.00
C GLN A 505 50.11 -21.63 5.46
N GLY A 506 49.31 -20.83 6.21
CA GLY A 506 48.23 -21.36 7.07
C GLY A 506 48.15 -20.90 8.54
N GLY A 507 47.08 -20.16 8.88
CA GLY A 507 46.29 -20.42 10.11
C GLY A 507 46.42 -19.48 11.33
N THR A 508 45.48 -18.53 11.43
CA THR A 508 44.68 -18.11 12.64
C THR A 508 45.33 -17.93 14.02
N ALA A 509 45.22 -16.71 14.60
CA ALA A 509 44.30 -16.37 15.71
C ALA A 509 44.61 -14.98 16.33
N THR A 510 43.61 -14.09 16.31
CA THR A 510 43.37 -12.93 17.21
C THR A 510 43.01 -13.46 18.63
N PRO A 511 42.96 -12.69 19.75
CA PRO A 511 42.77 -11.22 19.84
C PRO A 511 43.46 -10.48 21.00
N THR A 512 43.32 -9.13 21.05
CA THR A 512 43.29 -8.18 22.21
C THR A 512 43.41 -6.73 21.66
N PRO A 513 42.89 -5.62 22.27
CA PRO A 513 41.71 -5.36 23.11
C PRO A 513 40.80 -4.18 22.60
N THR A 514 39.65 -4.03 23.25
CA THR A 514 38.67 -2.92 23.17
C THR A 514 39.06 -1.71 24.05
N PRO A 515 38.75 -0.47 23.61
CA PRO A 515 38.03 0.53 24.44
C PRO A 515 36.88 1.21 23.65
N GLU A 516 35.67 1.27 24.22
CA GLU A 516 35.07 2.40 24.98
C GLU A 516 34.36 3.42 24.07
N ILE A 517 33.03 3.45 24.16
CA ILE A 517 32.13 4.38 23.44
C ILE A 517 31.33 5.13 24.49
N GLU A 518 31.41 6.47 24.43
CA GLU A 518 30.52 7.42 25.12
C GLU A 518 29.11 7.35 24.51
N GLU A 519 28.08 7.21 25.36
CA GLU A 519 26.68 7.39 25.00
C GLU A 519 26.08 8.52 25.83
N ILE A 520 25.37 9.42 25.15
CA ILE A 520 24.79 10.68 25.65
C ILE A 520 23.29 10.44 25.95
N GLU A 521 22.87 10.79 27.17
CA GLU A 521 21.47 10.96 27.65
C GLU A 521 20.65 11.93 26.75
N GLU A 522 19.33 11.90 26.53
CA GLU A 522 18.07 11.61 27.26
C GLU A 522 16.91 11.83 26.20
N PRO A 523 15.58 11.66 26.45
CA PRO A 523 14.88 11.49 27.73
C PRO A 523 13.83 10.36 27.80
N GLU A 524 13.38 10.19 29.04
CA GLU A 524 12.40 9.26 29.59
C GLU A 524 11.08 9.11 28.82
N GLN A 525 10.63 7.86 28.67
CA GLN A 525 9.22 7.52 28.49
C GLN A 525 8.86 6.41 29.51
N PRO A 526 7.90 6.63 30.44
CA PRO A 526 7.52 5.62 31.39
C PRO A 526 6.33 4.83 30.84
N GLU A 527 6.50 3.56 30.47
CA GLU A 527 5.35 2.63 30.40
C GLU A 527 5.70 1.27 31.00
N VAL A 528 5.68 1.23 32.34
CA VAL A 528 5.24 0.02 33.05
C VAL A 528 3.82 0.30 33.52
N GLY A 529 2.86 0.04 32.63
CA GLY A 529 1.43 0.12 32.93
C GLY A 529 0.68 -0.82 32.01
N HIS A 530 0.18 -1.94 32.56
CA HIS A 530 -0.71 -2.85 31.85
C HIS A 530 -1.95 -2.11 31.32
N LYS A 531 -1.88 -1.60 30.09
CA LYS A 531 -3.07 -1.37 29.27
C LYS A 531 -3.33 -2.64 28.47
N GLY A 532 -3.80 -3.68 29.16
CA GLY A 532 -4.52 -4.72 28.43
C GLY A 532 -5.69 -4.05 27.71
N SER A 533 -6.09 -4.59 26.56
CA SER A 533 -7.28 -4.20 25.82
C SER A 533 -8.06 -5.47 25.49
N TRP A 534 -9.37 -5.37 25.29
CA TRP A 534 -10.19 -6.51 24.89
C TRP A 534 -10.65 -6.35 23.44
N ALA A 535 -10.77 -7.47 22.71
CA ALA A 535 -11.11 -7.46 21.30
C ALA A 535 -12.63 -7.55 21.07
N LEU A 536 -13.18 -6.57 20.34
CA LEU A 536 -14.59 -6.55 19.94
C LEU A 536 -14.94 -7.75 19.05
N ILE A 537 -14.03 -8.17 18.17
CA ILE A 537 -14.23 -9.32 17.28
C ILE A 537 -14.39 -10.62 18.07
N ASN A 538 -13.72 -10.76 19.22
CA ASN A 538 -13.81 -11.97 20.05
C ASN A 538 -15.21 -12.08 20.71
N LEU A 539 -15.81 -10.94 21.07
CA LEU A 539 -17.19 -10.88 21.57
C LEU A 539 -18.19 -11.23 20.45
N ILE A 540 -18.04 -10.63 19.27
CA ILE A 540 -18.92 -10.91 18.13
C ILE A 540 -18.82 -12.40 17.73
N ALA A 541 -17.61 -12.96 17.65
CA ALA A 541 -17.39 -14.36 17.30
C ALA A 541 -18.01 -15.34 18.31
N SER A 542 -17.89 -15.05 19.62
CA SER A 542 -18.52 -15.88 20.66
C SER A 542 -20.05 -15.78 20.65
N LEU A 543 -20.61 -14.60 20.40
CA LEU A 543 -22.06 -14.40 20.28
C LEU A 543 -22.64 -15.07 19.02
N LEU A 544 -21.98 -14.95 17.87
CA LEU A 544 -22.38 -15.62 16.63
C LEU A 544 -22.27 -17.16 16.77
N GLY A 545 -21.23 -17.65 17.46
CA GLY A 545 -21.09 -19.07 17.77
C GLY A 545 -22.22 -19.60 18.67
N LEU A 546 -22.62 -18.82 19.69
CA LEU A 546 -23.77 -19.14 20.54
C LEU A 546 -25.07 -19.17 19.73
N LEU A 547 -25.31 -18.18 18.87
CA LEU A 547 -26.50 -18.12 18.01
C LEU A 547 -26.57 -19.30 17.05
N ALA A 548 -25.45 -19.70 16.44
CA ALA A 548 -25.40 -20.87 15.57
C ALA A 548 -25.75 -22.17 16.31
N ALA A 549 -25.25 -22.34 17.55
CA ALA A 549 -25.59 -23.48 18.39
C ALA A 549 -27.08 -23.48 18.80
N LEU A 550 -27.63 -22.32 19.18
CA LEU A 550 -29.06 -22.18 19.50
C LEU A 550 -29.95 -22.45 18.27
N PHE A 551 -29.54 -21.99 17.10
CA PHE A 551 -30.24 -22.28 15.84
C PHE A 551 -30.35 -23.79 15.60
N LEU A 552 -29.28 -24.57 15.76
CA LEU A 552 -29.34 -26.04 15.61
C LEU A 552 -30.18 -26.75 16.70
N ILE A 553 -30.34 -26.13 17.87
CA ILE A 553 -31.19 -26.66 18.96
C ILE A 553 -32.66 -26.37 18.67
N PHE A 554 -32.99 -25.16 18.22
CA PHE A 554 -34.36 -24.67 17.99
C PHE A 554 -34.90 -24.90 16.58
N ALA A 555 -34.08 -25.28 15.60
CA ALA A 555 -34.52 -25.62 14.24
C ALA A 555 -35.39 -26.89 14.14
N LYS A 556 -36.10 -27.28 15.21
CA LYS A 556 -37.11 -28.33 15.17
C LYS A 556 -38.29 -28.03 16.09
N HIS A 557 -39.16 -27.10 15.69
CA HIS A 557 -40.61 -27.14 15.94
C HIS A 557 -41.34 -26.01 15.18
N GLN A 558 -41.70 -26.27 13.92
CA GLN A 558 -42.92 -25.70 13.34
C GLN A 558 -43.67 -26.91 12.79
N LYS A 559 -44.62 -27.37 13.60
CA LYS A 559 -45.65 -28.28 13.14
C LYS A 559 -46.93 -27.48 13.34
N ASP A 560 -47.51 -27.08 12.23
CA ASP A 560 -48.77 -26.36 12.20
C ASP A 560 -49.84 -27.20 12.89
N ASP A 561 -50.55 -26.56 13.82
CA ASP A 561 -51.80 -27.05 14.38
C ASP A 561 -52.87 -26.86 13.31
N ASP A 562 -53.25 -27.93 12.62
CA ASP A 562 -54.56 -28.03 11.96
C ASP A 562 -55.07 -29.48 12.13
N GLU A 563 -56.25 -29.58 12.76
CA GLU A 563 -56.98 -30.83 13.00
C GLU A 563 -57.64 -31.37 11.73
N GLU A 564 -57.96 -32.68 11.80
CA GLU A 564 -58.79 -33.50 10.89
C GLU A 564 -58.09 -34.13 9.68
N ASP A 565 -57.56 -35.35 9.85
CA ASP A 565 -58.30 -36.52 9.34
C ASP A 565 -57.77 -37.84 9.90
N GLN A 566 -58.70 -38.69 10.32
CA GLN A 566 -58.40 -40.03 10.83
C GLN A 566 -58.15 -41.01 9.69
N ASN A 567 -57.13 -41.84 9.91
CA ASN A 567 -57.06 -43.25 9.52
C ASN A 567 -56.43 -43.58 8.15
N GLN A 568 -55.10 -43.81 8.13
CA GLN A 568 -54.56 -45.04 7.51
C GLN A 568 -53.13 -45.38 7.99
N SER A 569 -53.06 -46.47 8.76
CA SER A 569 -51.99 -47.47 8.91
C SER A 569 -50.54 -47.15 8.50
N ALA A 570 -49.65 -47.28 9.48
CA ALA A 570 -48.44 -48.11 9.45
C ALA A 570 -47.61 -48.09 8.15
N ALA A 571 -46.79 -47.05 8.00
CA ALA A 571 -45.47 -47.18 7.37
C ALA A 571 -44.44 -46.68 8.41
N MET A 572 -43.87 -47.64 9.13
CA MET A 572 -42.73 -47.42 9.99
C MET A 572 -41.54 -47.14 9.06
N ASN A 573 -41.26 -45.88 8.75
CA ASN A 573 -40.00 -45.51 8.14
C ASN A 573 -38.91 -45.83 9.17
N GLU A 574 -38.20 -46.93 8.94
CA GLU A 574 -36.94 -47.24 9.59
C GLU A 574 -35.95 -46.12 9.25
N GLU A 575 -35.97 -45.04 10.03
CA GLU A 575 -34.84 -44.12 10.11
C GLU A 575 -33.62 -44.95 10.56
N ASP A 576 -32.63 -45.05 9.68
CA ASP A 576 -31.37 -45.77 9.93
C ASP A 576 -30.78 -45.35 11.30
N PRO A 577 -30.51 -46.29 12.24
CA PRO A 577 -29.96 -45.96 13.56
C PRO A 577 -28.60 -45.22 13.50
N GLU A 578 -27.90 -45.25 12.37
CA GLU A 578 -26.72 -44.40 12.14
C GLU A 578 -27.06 -42.91 11.94
N GLN A 579 -28.16 -42.58 11.25
CA GLN A 579 -28.60 -41.20 10.99
C GLN A 579 -28.98 -40.47 12.29
N LEU A 580 -29.75 -41.14 13.16
CA LEU A 580 -30.16 -40.59 14.46
C LEU A 580 -28.98 -40.33 15.41
N LYS A 581 -27.95 -41.20 15.37
CA LYS A 581 -26.71 -41.00 16.14
C LYS A 581 -25.95 -39.77 15.63
N ARG A 582 -25.81 -39.61 14.31
CA ARG A 582 -25.09 -38.49 13.69
C ARG A 582 -25.76 -37.14 13.96
N LYS A 583 -27.10 -37.04 13.86
CA LYS A 583 -27.86 -35.82 14.22
C LYS A 583 -27.66 -35.41 15.67
N ARG A 584 -27.64 -36.37 16.61
CA ARG A 584 -27.32 -36.09 18.01
C ARG A 584 -25.86 -35.66 18.19
N ILE A 585 -24.92 -36.30 17.49
CA ILE A 585 -23.48 -35.97 17.57
C ILE A 585 -23.20 -34.53 17.14
N TYR A 586 -23.77 -34.03 16.04
CA TYR A 586 -23.54 -32.64 15.62
C TYR A 586 -24.13 -31.60 16.57
N LYS A 587 -25.30 -31.89 17.18
CA LYS A 587 -25.88 -31.04 18.24
C LYS A 587 -24.99 -31.00 19.48
N TRP A 588 -24.43 -32.15 19.87
CA TRP A 588 -23.48 -32.23 20.99
C TRP A 588 -22.16 -31.54 20.70
N ILE A 589 -21.60 -31.68 19.49
CA ILE A 589 -20.35 -31.03 19.09
C ILE A 589 -20.53 -29.52 19.00
N SER A 590 -21.56 -29.03 18.30
CA SER A 590 -21.81 -27.58 18.18
C SER A 590 -22.09 -26.94 19.55
N GLY A 591 -22.90 -27.59 20.39
CA GLY A 591 -23.15 -27.12 21.75
C GLY A 591 -21.88 -27.10 22.60
N LEU A 592 -21.07 -28.17 22.57
CA LEU A 592 -19.82 -28.25 23.31
C LEU A 592 -18.80 -27.20 22.86
N THR A 593 -18.64 -27.00 21.54
CA THR A 593 -17.73 -26.01 20.98
C THR A 593 -18.16 -24.57 21.32
N ALA A 594 -19.46 -24.27 21.32
CA ALA A 594 -19.98 -22.97 21.76
C ALA A 594 -19.69 -22.71 23.25
N VAL A 595 -19.88 -23.71 24.12
CA VAL A 595 -19.55 -23.57 25.55
C VAL A 595 -18.06 -23.35 25.78
N VAL A 596 -17.20 -24.11 25.09
CA VAL A 596 -15.74 -23.94 25.18
C VAL A 596 -15.32 -22.55 24.69
N SER A 597 -15.91 -22.05 23.60
CA SER A 597 -15.63 -20.71 23.07
C SER A 597 -15.99 -19.61 24.07
N ILE A 598 -17.10 -19.73 24.79
CA ILE A 598 -17.51 -18.78 25.84
C ILE A 598 -16.57 -18.84 27.05
N ILE A 599 -16.17 -20.05 27.47
CA ILE A 599 -15.22 -20.22 28.57
C ILE A 599 -13.87 -19.57 28.21
N VAL A 600 -13.37 -19.82 27.00
CA VAL A 600 -12.12 -19.20 26.51
C VAL A 600 -12.28 -17.68 26.46
N PHE A 601 -13.38 -17.16 25.90
CA PHE A 601 -13.67 -15.72 25.89
C PHE A 601 -13.62 -15.10 27.29
N VAL A 602 -14.27 -15.71 28.29
CA VAL A 602 -14.29 -15.18 29.67
C VAL A 602 -12.91 -15.28 30.34
N LEU A 603 -12.09 -16.26 29.96
CA LEU A 603 -10.73 -16.43 30.51
C LEU A 603 -9.69 -15.52 29.84
N THR A 604 -9.87 -15.18 28.56
CA THR A 604 -8.91 -14.37 27.79
C THR A 604 -9.29 -12.89 27.73
N GLU A 605 -10.58 -12.57 27.71
CA GLU A 605 -11.08 -11.20 27.59
C GLU A 605 -11.50 -10.64 28.94
N ASN A 606 -10.90 -9.51 29.31
CA ASN A 606 -11.31 -8.73 30.45
C ASN A 606 -12.02 -7.46 29.98
N MET A 607 -13.36 -7.49 29.94
CA MET A 607 -14.20 -6.38 29.44
C MET A 607 -14.13 -5.09 30.29
N ARG A 608 -13.32 -5.05 31.36
CA ARG A 608 -13.02 -3.82 32.11
C ARG A 608 -11.93 -2.96 31.46
N LEU A 609 -11.26 -3.49 30.44
CA LEU A 609 -10.18 -2.85 29.71
C LEU A 609 -10.71 -2.02 28.53
N PRO A 610 -9.92 -1.11 27.93
CA PRO A 610 -10.32 -0.41 26.70
C PRO A 610 -10.55 -1.39 25.54
N MET A 611 -11.56 -1.09 24.71
CA MET A 611 -11.97 -1.89 23.55
C MET A 611 -11.03 -1.62 22.37
N ILE A 612 -10.56 -2.68 21.70
CA ILE A 612 -9.82 -2.63 20.43
C ILE A 612 -10.44 -3.61 19.43
N LEU A 613 -10.12 -3.49 18.14
CA LEU A 613 -10.74 -4.32 17.10
C LEU A 613 -10.26 -5.79 17.17
N VAL A 614 -8.94 -5.99 17.30
CA VAL A 614 -8.25 -7.30 17.24
C VAL A 614 -7.20 -7.36 18.35
N ASP A 615 -7.01 -8.54 18.93
CA ASP A 615 -5.97 -8.82 19.93
C ASP A 615 -5.17 -10.09 19.59
N LYS A 616 -4.28 -10.49 20.51
CA LYS A 616 -3.42 -11.69 20.35
C LYS A 616 -4.21 -13.00 20.38
N TRP A 617 -5.43 -13.00 20.93
CA TRP A 617 -6.29 -14.18 21.00
C TRP A 617 -7.33 -14.24 19.88
N THR A 618 -7.48 -13.18 19.07
CA THR A 618 -8.44 -13.14 17.95
C THR A 618 -8.25 -14.28 16.96
N LEU A 619 -7.01 -14.65 16.62
CA LEU A 619 -6.78 -15.76 15.70
C LEU A 619 -7.32 -17.09 16.24
N LEU A 620 -7.20 -17.33 17.54
CA LEU A 620 -7.72 -18.52 18.21
C LEU A 620 -9.27 -18.50 18.25
N MET A 621 -9.88 -17.32 18.46
CA MET A 621 -11.34 -17.16 18.45
C MET A 621 -11.94 -17.31 17.04
N VAL A 622 -11.24 -16.84 16.00
CA VAL A 622 -11.63 -17.06 14.60
C VAL A 622 -11.60 -18.55 14.24
N VAL A 623 -10.63 -19.32 14.75
CA VAL A 623 -10.61 -20.78 14.55
C VAL A 623 -11.84 -21.46 15.17
N PHE A 624 -12.25 -21.09 16.39
CA PHE A 624 -13.47 -21.62 16.99
C PHE A 624 -14.73 -21.23 16.20
N PHE A 625 -14.78 -20.00 15.70
CA PHE A 625 -15.87 -19.54 14.83
C PHE A 625 -15.94 -20.36 13.53
N LEU A 626 -14.79 -20.62 12.88
CA LEU A 626 -14.74 -21.44 11.67
C LEU A 626 -15.18 -22.89 11.92
N ILE A 627 -14.81 -23.48 13.06
CA ILE A 627 -15.29 -24.81 13.46
C ILE A 627 -16.82 -24.80 13.63
N ASN A 628 -17.38 -23.77 14.29
CA ASN A 628 -18.83 -23.60 14.42
C ASN A 628 -19.52 -23.38 13.06
N ALA A 629 -18.94 -22.60 12.15
CA ALA A 629 -19.48 -22.39 10.81
C ALA A 629 -19.46 -23.68 9.97
N VAL A 630 -18.38 -24.45 10.03
CA VAL A 630 -18.28 -25.75 9.33
C VAL A 630 -19.27 -26.76 9.90
N THR A 631 -19.41 -26.84 11.23
CA THR A 631 -20.40 -27.73 11.87
C THR A 631 -21.85 -27.31 11.57
N LEU A 632 -22.13 -26.02 11.48
CA LEU A 632 -23.43 -25.50 11.04
C LEU A 632 -23.70 -25.81 9.56
N TYR A 633 -22.72 -25.59 8.68
CA TYR A 633 -22.83 -25.89 7.25
C TYR A 633 -23.06 -27.37 7.00
N LEU A 634 -22.27 -28.22 7.65
CA LEU A 634 -22.49 -29.68 7.62
C LEU A 634 -23.84 -30.01 8.23
N GLY A 635 -24.23 -29.45 9.38
CA GLY A 635 -25.54 -29.68 10.00
C GLY A 635 -26.74 -29.28 9.14
N ARG A 636 -26.64 -28.20 8.35
CA ARG A 636 -27.70 -27.70 7.47
C ARG A 636 -27.80 -28.46 6.15
N ARG A 637 -26.66 -28.84 5.55
CA ARG A 637 -26.62 -29.58 4.27
C ARG A 637 -27.28 -30.97 4.37
N TRP A 638 -27.47 -31.50 5.57
CA TRP A 638 -28.24 -32.72 5.80
C TRP A 638 -29.75 -32.50 5.93
N HIS A 639 -30.22 -31.28 6.17
CA HIS A 639 -31.65 -30.96 6.14
C HIS A 639 -32.16 -30.80 4.69
N GLU A 640 -31.33 -30.29 3.76
CA GLU A 640 -31.70 -30.16 2.34
C GLU A 640 -31.87 -31.52 1.65
N ASN A 641 -31.12 -32.55 2.07
CA ASN A 641 -31.27 -33.91 1.52
C ASN A 641 -32.56 -34.62 2.00
N GLU A 642 -33.24 -34.11 3.05
CA GLU A 642 -34.53 -34.67 3.50
C GLU A 642 -35.69 -34.16 2.62
N ASP A 643 -35.59 -32.94 2.09
CA ASP A 643 -36.64 -32.33 1.26
C ASP A 643 -36.62 -32.85 -0.20
N ASP A 644 -35.43 -33.20 -0.71
CA ASP A 644 -35.26 -33.72 -2.08
C ASP A 644 -35.67 -35.20 -2.22
N GLU A 645 -35.61 -36.00 -1.15
CA GLU A 645 -36.06 -37.40 -1.16
C GLU A 645 -37.59 -37.53 -1.03
N GLU A 646 -38.28 -36.58 -0.40
CA GLU A 646 -39.76 -36.58 -0.34
C GLU A 646 -40.43 -36.17 -1.67
N GLN A 647 -39.74 -35.40 -2.53
CA GLN A 647 -40.31 -34.99 -3.84
C GLN A 647 -40.15 -36.01 -4.98
N THR A 648 -39.42 -37.11 -4.77
CA THR A 648 -39.23 -38.16 -5.79
C THR A 648 -40.09 -39.42 -5.59
N GLN A 649 -40.96 -39.43 -4.57
CA GLN A 649 -42.03 -40.42 -4.40
C GLN A 649 -43.40 -39.73 -4.27
N ALA A 650 -43.87 -39.12 -5.36
CA ALA A 650 -45.27 -38.73 -5.55
C ALA A 650 -45.77 -39.23 -6.91
#